data_AF-A0A7C2B8G0-F1
#
_entry.id   AF-A0A7C2B8G0-F1
#
_cell.length_a   1.000
_cell.length_b   1.000
_cell.length_c   1.000
_cell.angle_alpha   90.00
_cell.angle_beta   90.00
_cell.angle_gamma   90.00
#
_symmetry.space_group_name_H-M   'P 1'
#
loop_
_entity.id
_entity.type
_entity.pdbx_description
1 polymer ?
#
loop_
_entity_poly.entity_id
_entity_poly.type
_entity_poly.pdbx_seq_one_letter_code
_entity_poly.pdbx_strand_id
1 'polypeptide(L)'
;ADVVDLAEVFEPPRARLPAPGTRIGDFEILRPIAEGGMGRVFEARQRNPDRRVALKVLRLAFTGPESRRRFAWEAQILGRLQHPLIAQVYAAGVHTEGGEEIPYFAMEYVEGARDLIAFARDRTREERLALFARICDAVQHGHQKGVVHRDLKPANILIARDGTPKIIDYGIAQVADLDGKGATLHTRAGQVLGTLPYMSPEQLEGDLEKVDTRTDVYALGALLCELLSGSLPYDLRGSSLLQAARTLERSEPRKPSDVDPTIDTDLDSITLRALRRSPADRYGSAAELAEDLRRFLRGEPISARPPSRMYLARKFAARNRALVGSFFGIGGALVLGTVVAGLFALDARRAEEASQRKLDEVMHFADALGIEELLERAEALWPAWPDRATELRAWLTEAEELLARRPIHEAILDRLRTQEESGSLEGRWSIRSAEGVLAGLDRLAPAADDVRARLERARTLRERSIDGEREAWDRAIEAIAANPRYGGLELTPQMGLVPLGEDPESGLWEFLAVETGTAPERVDGRFVVEGETGIVLVLLPAGTVRMGAQSSDPNAPGFDPEADDDAEAPVHEVSLDAFFLSKYELTQAQYERLTGTNPSHRRSPAGAYPGAPNFPVEQVSIAMSERALRRVGLELPTEAQWEYGARAGAPTPYWCGADAASIGEAGAGNVLDATAKAEPGTKTWGNHEDFADGFVVTAPVGRLSPNAFGLHDVIGNVWEPCRDDFLTGPREHRPGDGLVEGDTVAGEENYHPIKGGSFTNDAYSARIANRNRNAADAVLLNLGVRPARRRESNSCGADSH
;
A
#
# COMPACT_ATOMS: atom_id res chain seq x y z
N ALA A 1 -35.16 20.62 38.99
CA ALA A 1 -34.63 19.52 39.82
C ALA A 1 -34.98 18.26 39.06
N ASP A 2 -34.11 17.62 38.28
CA ASP A 2 -32.66 17.60 38.38
C ASP A 2 -32.04 17.48 36.98
N VAL A 3 -31.01 18.27 36.73
CA VAL A 3 -30.11 18.11 35.59
C VAL A 3 -29.22 16.93 35.95
N VAL A 4 -29.46 15.77 35.33
CA VAL A 4 -28.59 14.61 35.47
C VAL A 4 -27.34 14.89 34.65
N ASP A 5 -26.21 14.90 35.35
CA ASP A 5 -24.87 15.16 34.84
C ASP A 5 -24.45 14.05 33.85
N LEU A 6 -24.37 14.40 32.56
CA LEU A 6 -23.96 13.50 31.47
C LEU A 6 -22.43 13.29 31.41
N ALA A 7 -21.70 13.61 32.48
CA ALA A 7 -20.25 13.46 32.56
C ALA A 7 -19.76 12.06 33.02
N GLU A 8 -20.64 11.13 33.41
CA GLU A 8 -20.23 9.82 33.97
C GLU A 8 -20.32 8.60 33.02
N VAL A 9 -20.52 8.80 31.72
CA VAL A 9 -20.52 7.69 30.74
C VAL A 9 -19.35 7.87 29.77
N PHE A 10 -18.40 6.93 29.80
CA PHE A 10 -17.07 6.91 29.13
C PHE A 10 -15.91 7.55 29.91
N GLU A 11 -15.60 7.04 31.11
CA GLU A 11 -14.18 6.87 31.48
C GLU A 11 -13.67 5.61 30.76
N PRO A 12 -12.70 5.68 29.81
CA PRO A 12 -11.98 4.50 29.39
C PRO A 12 -11.26 3.92 30.62
N PRO A 13 -11.10 2.58 30.73
CA PRO A 13 -10.45 1.97 31.87
C PRO A 13 -9.07 2.62 32.05
N ARG A 14 -8.84 3.25 33.21
CA ARG A 14 -7.49 3.64 33.63
C ARG A 14 -6.69 2.35 33.73
N ALA A 15 -5.98 1.97 32.67
CA ALA A 15 -5.04 0.85 32.70
C ALA A 15 -4.10 1.08 33.89
N ARG A 16 -4.29 0.26 34.94
CA ARG A 16 -3.48 0.32 36.17
C ARG A 16 -2.02 0.22 35.76
N LEU A 17 -1.15 1.07 36.33
CA LEU A 17 0.28 0.99 36.05
C LEU A 17 0.75 -0.44 36.33
N PRO A 18 1.43 -1.11 35.37
CA PRO A 18 2.00 -2.42 35.65
C PRO A 18 2.98 -2.29 36.82
N ALA A 19 2.78 -3.12 37.84
CA ALA A 19 3.58 -3.08 39.06
C ALA A 19 5.03 -3.46 38.76
N PRO A 20 6.02 -2.99 39.54
CA PRO A 20 7.37 -3.55 39.50
C PRO A 20 7.32 -5.09 39.58
N GLY A 21 8.00 -5.76 38.64
CA GLY A 21 7.95 -7.21 38.47
C GLY A 21 6.97 -7.72 37.39
N THR A 22 6.07 -6.87 36.86
CA THR A 22 5.26 -7.21 35.69
C THR A 22 6.15 -7.41 34.46
N ARG A 23 5.78 -8.39 33.61
CA ARG A 23 6.51 -8.71 32.38
C ARG A 23 5.74 -8.28 31.15
N ILE A 24 6.45 -7.65 30.22
CA ILE A 24 5.97 -7.29 28.89
C ILE A 24 6.94 -7.91 27.90
N GLY A 25 6.51 -8.97 27.19
CA GLY A 25 7.41 -9.80 26.38
C GLY A 25 8.58 -10.35 27.21
N ASP A 26 9.81 -10.16 26.72
CA ASP A 26 11.06 -10.59 27.39
C ASP A 26 11.57 -9.60 28.46
N PHE A 27 10.80 -8.56 28.77
CA PHE A 27 11.24 -7.44 29.60
C PHE A 27 10.53 -7.44 30.96
N GLU A 28 11.33 -7.47 32.03
CA GLU A 28 10.85 -7.36 33.41
C GLU A 28 10.91 -5.90 33.86
N ILE A 29 9.76 -5.31 34.21
CA ILE A 29 9.67 -3.92 34.64
C ILE A 29 10.31 -3.76 36.02
N LEU A 30 11.29 -2.85 36.13
CA LEU A 30 11.95 -2.50 37.39
C LEU A 30 11.25 -1.31 38.05
N ARG A 31 11.02 -0.22 37.32
CA ARG A 31 10.34 0.99 37.82
C ARG A 31 9.87 1.90 36.68
N PRO A 32 8.86 2.76 36.89
CA PRO A 32 8.50 3.80 35.93
C PRO A 32 9.61 4.87 35.81
N ILE A 33 9.81 5.38 34.59
CA ILE A 33 10.72 6.50 34.28
C ILE A 33 9.90 7.76 33.97
N ALA A 34 8.95 7.65 33.04
CA ALA A 34 8.16 8.78 32.56
C ALA A 34 6.78 8.33 32.07
N GLU A 35 5.81 9.23 32.14
CA GLU A 35 4.49 9.06 31.55
C GLU A 35 4.21 10.26 30.67
N GLY A 36 3.82 10.01 29.42
CA GLY A 36 3.56 11.05 28.45
C GLY A 36 2.35 10.73 27.59
N GLY A 37 2.14 11.60 26.61
CA GLY A 37 1.02 11.55 25.71
C GLY A 37 0.94 10.27 24.86
N MET A 38 2.07 9.85 24.28
CA MET A 38 2.14 8.70 23.37
C MET A 38 2.27 7.36 24.10
N GLY A 39 2.51 7.34 25.41
CA GLY A 39 2.92 6.12 26.08
C GLY A 39 3.42 6.30 27.51
N ARG A 40 3.88 5.19 28.08
CA ARG A 40 4.57 5.11 29.36
C ARG A 40 5.95 4.51 29.14
N VAL A 41 6.95 5.02 29.85
CA VAL A 41 8.33 4.55 29.75
C VAL A 41 8.76 3.96 31.09
N PHE A 42 9.27 2.74 31.06
CA PHE A 42 9.75 2.00 32.22
C PHE A 42 11.23 1.72 32.10
N GLU A 43 11.93 1.68 33.22
CA GLU A 43 13.21 0.99 33.32
C GLU A 43 12.89 -0.50 33.42
N ALA A 44 13.44 -1.31 32.51
CA ALA A 44 13.22 -2.75 32.47
C ALA A 44 14.53 -3.51 32.31
N ARG A 45 14.51 -4.80 32.64
CA ARG A 45 15.62 -5.73 32.42
C ARG A 45 15.24 -6.74 31.34
N GLN A 46 16.00 -6.76 30.25
CA GLN A 46 16.02 -7.87 29.31
C GLN A 46 16.91 -8.96 29.88
N ARG A 47 16.47 -10.23 29.88
CA ARG A 47 17.27 -11.34 30.44
C ARG A 47 18.24 -11.97 29.44
N ASN A 48 17.90 -11.96 28.15
CA ASN A 48 18.73 -12.57 27.11
C ASN A 48 18.80 -11.67 25.86
N PRO A 49 19.95 -11.03 25.58
CA PRO A 49 21.08 -10.85 26.49
C PRO A 49 20.69 -10.03 27.73
N ASP A 50 21.40 -10.23 28.84
CA ASP A 50 21.12 -9.53 30.10
C ASP A 50 21.52 -8.05 30.02
N ARG A 51 20.54 -7.13 30.04
CA ARG A 51 20.78 -5.68 30.02
C ARG A 51 19.60 -4.86 30.55
N ARG A 52 19.91 -3.66 31.04
CA ARG A 52 18.90 -2.62 31.34
C ARG A 52 18.46 -1.94 30.04
N VAL A 53 17.16 -1.73 29.90
CA VAL A 53 16.54 -1.07 28.75
C VAL A 53 15.52 -0.04 29.23
N ALA A 54 15.28 0.98 28.42
CA ALA A 54 14.08 1.78 28.53
C ALA A 54 12.99 1.09 27.70
N LEU A 55 11.89 0.71 28.33
CA LEU A 55 10.76 0.06 27.68
C LEU A 55 9.63 1.08 27.54
N LYS A 56 9.36 1.53 26.32
CA LYS A 56 8.27 2.44 25.99
C LYS A 56 7.06 1.64 25.51
N VAL A 57 5.99 1.69 26.28
CA VAL A 57 4.70 1.04 26.00
C VAL A 57 3.76 2.11 25.43
N LEU A 58 3.23 1.87 24.24
CA LEU A 58 2.34 2.82 23.56
C LEU A 58 0.91 2.72 24.12
N ARG A 59 0.15 3.83 24.05
CA ARG A 59 -1.23 3.90 24.56
C ARG A 59 -2.31 3.48 23.54
N LEU A 60 -1.94 3.22 22.28
CA LEU A 60 -2.88 2.80 21.25
C LEU A 60 -2.92 1.27 21.14
N ALA A 61 -4.13 0.71 21.09
CA ALA A 61 -4.35 -0.66 20.61
C ALA A 61 -4.43 -0.65 19.07
N PHE A 62 -3.98 -1.71 18.42
CA PHE A 62 -4.10 -1.85 16.96
C PHE A 62 -5.56 -1.87 16.53
N THR A 63 -5.89 -1.15 15.44
CA THR A 63 -7.23 -1.07 14.87
C THR A 63 -7.49 -2.09 13.75
N GLY A 64 -6.50 -2.91 13.40
CA GLY A 64 -6.60 -3.96 12.38
C GLY A 64 -5.24 -4.47 11.87
N PRO A 65 -5.21 -5.48 10.97
CA PRO A 65 -3.98 -6.12 10.49
C PRO A 65 -3.00 -5.18 9.76
N GLU A 66 -3.49 -4.13 9.09
CA GLU A 66 -2.65 -3.16 8.41
C GLU A 66 -1.82 -2.31 9.38
N SER A 67 -2.42 -1.84 10.47
CA SER A 67 -1.72 -1.06 11.51
C SER A 67 -0.56 -1.86 12.12
N ARG A 68 -0.72 -3.19 12.25
CA ARG A 68 0.34 -4.12 12.68
C ARG A 68 1.45 -4.26 11.64
N ARG A 69 1.11 -4.43 10.36
CA ARG A 69 2.10 -4.54 9.27
C ARG A 69 2.93 -3.27 9.15
N ARG A 70 2.29 -2.10 9.22
CA ARG A 70 2.97 -0.79 9.21
C ARG A 70 3.85 -0.60 10.44
N PHE A 71 3.35 -0.93 11.64
CA PHE A 71 4.16 -0.91 12.87
C PHE A 71 5.41 -1.78 12.75
N ALA A 72 5.27 -3.01 12.24
CA ALA A 72 6.40 -3.92 12.05
C ALA A 72 7.41 -3.38 11.03
N TRP A 73 6.94 -2.79 9.93
CA TRP A 73 7.78 -2.18 8.90
C TRP A 73 8.57 -0.98 9.46
N GLU A 74 7.89 -0.03 10.11
CA GLU A 74 8.55 1.16 10.66
C GLU A 74 9.49 0.79 11.82
N ALA A 75 9.11 -0.15 12.68
CA ALA A 75 10.00 -0.68 13.71
C ALA A 75 11.29 -1.29 13.12
N GLN A 76 11.21 -1.92 11.94
CA GLN A 76 12.39 -2.45 11.25
C GLN A 76 13.32 -1.33 10.76
N ILE A 77 12.76 -0.21 10.28
CA ILE A 77 13.53 0.98 9.88
C ILE A 77 14.23 1.58 11.11
N LEU A 78 13.51 1.75 12.21
CA LEU A 78 14.06 2.29 13.47
C LEU A 78 15.17 1.39 14.06
N GLY A 79 15.03 0.07 13.97
CA GLY A 79 16.06 -0.87 14.42
C GLY A 79 17.39 -0.76 13.66
N ARG A 80 17.38 -0.24 12.42
CA ARG A 80 18.58 -0.05 11.59
C ARG A 80 19.27 1.29 11.84
N LEU A 81 18.66 2.20 12.59
CA LEU A 81 19.23 3.50 12.90
C LEU A 81 20.29 3.36 14.01
N GLN A 82 21.56 3.22 13.60
CA GLN A 82 22.70 3.06 14.51
C GLN A 82 23.59 4.30 14.48
N HIS A 83 23.56 5.09 15.55
CA HIS A 83 24.43 6.25 15.69
C HIS A 83 24.83 6.45 17.17
N PRO A 84 26.08 6.81 17.49
CA PRO A 84 26.52 6.97 18.88
C PRO A 84 25.67 7.95 19.70
N LEU A 85 25.05 8.94 19.05
CA LEU A 85 24.26 10.00 19.68
C LEU A 85 22.74 9.82 19.52
N ILE A 86 22.27 8.69 18.96
CA ILE A 86 20.85 8.33 18.90
C ILE A 86 20.67 7.09 19.78
N ALA A 87 19.64 7.08 20.61
CA ALA A 87 19.34 5.93 21.45
C ALA A 87 18.94 4.74 20.58
N GLN A 88 19.68 3.64 20.72
CA GLN A 88 19.45 2.45 19.90
C GLN A 88 18.11 1.79 20.27
N VAL A 89 17.31 1.44 19.26
CA VAL A 89 16.17 0.51 19.43
C VAL A 89 16.70 -0.92 19.37
N TYR A 90 16.52 -1.67 20.44
CA TYR A 90 16.97 -3.07 20.56
C TYR A 90 15.91 -4.07 20.13
N ALA A 91 14.64 -3.77 20.41
CA ALA A 91 13.52 -4.60 20.01
C ALA A 91 12.24 -3.77 19.92
N ALA A 92 11.31 -4.24 19.10
CA ALA A 92 9.94 -3.80 19.07
C ALA A 92 9.04 -5.03 19.11
N GLY A 93 7.85 -4.91 19.69
CA GLY A 93 6.94 -6.03 19.78
C GLY A 93 5.57 -5.62 20.25
N VAL A 94 4.74 -6.63 20.44
CA VAL A 94 3.35 -6.49 20.88
C VAL A 94 3.16 -7.35 22.11
N HIS A 95 2.53 -6.81 23.14
CA HIS A 95 2.16 -7.55 24.33
C HIS A 95 0.64 -7.61 24.44
N THR A 96 0.11 -8.82 24.61
CA THR A 96 -1.33 -9.03 24.77
C THR A 96 -1.68 -9.09 26.25
N GLU A 97 -2.48 -8.14 26.72
CA GLU A 97 -3.01 -8.09 28.09
C GLU A 97 -4.53 -7.90 28.02
N GLY A 98 -5.30 -8.80 28.62
CA GLY A 98 -6.77 -8.69 28.64
C GLY A 98 -7.45 -8.79 27.26
N GLY A 99 -6.77 -9.33 26.24
CA GLY A 99 -7.26 -9.38 24.86
C GLY A 99 -6.90 -8.15 24.02
N GLU A 100 -6.33 -7.10 24.64
CA GLU A 100 -5.80 -5.94 23.93
C GLU A 100 -4.33 -6.15 23.58
N GLU A 101 -3.95 -5.76 22.36
CA GLU A 101 -2.58 -5.79 21.89
C GLU A 101 -1.92 -4.42 22.06
N ILE A 102 -0.87 -4.38 22.87
CA ILE A 102 -0.19 -3.16 23.27
C ILE A 102 1.21 -3.16 22.65
N PRO A 103 1.52 -2.25 21.71
CA PRO A 103 2.84 -2.15 21.12
C PRO A 103 3.86 -1.59 22.11
N TYR A 104 5.09 -2.08 22.03
CA TYR A 104 6.20 -1.60 22.83
C TYR A 104 7.51 -1.50 22.04
N PHE A 105 8.38 -0.59 22.48
CA PHE A 105 9.76 -0.46 22.05
C PHE A 105 10.71 -0.64 23.23
N ALA A 106 11.70 -1.52 23.09
CA ALA A 106 12.83 -1.62 24.02
C ALA A 106 14.03 -0.89 23.43
N MET A 107 14.53 0.12 24.12
CA MET A 107 15.59 1.01 23.66
C MET A 107 16.70 1.18 24.69
N GLU A 108 17.80 1.80 24.26
CA GLU A 108 18.94 2.15 25.11
C GLU A 108 18.49 2.94 26.35
N TYR A 109 18.87 2.46 27.54
CA TYR A 109 18.62 3.17 28.79
C TYR A 109 19.76 4.14 29.09
N VAL A 110 19.46 5.44 29.15
CA VAL A 110 20.47 6.48 29.44
C VAL A 110 20.47 6.79 30.94
N GLU A 111 21.44 6.22 31.66
CA GLU A 111 21.49 6.32 33.11
C GLU A 111 21.87 7.72 33.62
N GLY A 112 21.03 8.28 34.52
CA GLY A 112 21.30 9.53 35.21
C GLY A 112 21.37 10.75 34.30
N ALA A 113 20.65 10.71 33.16
CA ALA A 113 20.66 11.77 32.19
C ALA A 113 19.96 13.06 32.67
N ARG A 114 20.41 14.20 32.14
CA ARG A 114 19.71 15.49 32.22
C ARG A 114 19.20 15.87 30.83
N ASP A 115 18.09 16.58 30.73
CA ASP A 115 17.69 17.18 29.45
C ASP A 115 18.71 18.24 29.00
N LEU A 116 18.69 18.56 27.70
CA LEU A 116 19.63 19.49 27.06
C LEU A 116 19.73 20.84 27.78
N ILE A 117 18.59 21.46 28.12
CA ILE A 117 18.56 22.82 28.67
C ILE A 117 19.09 22.82 30.10
N ALA A 118 18.72 21.83 30.91
CA ALA A 118 19.22 21.65 32.27
C ALA A 118 20.73 21.38 32.29
N PHE A 119 21.25 20.60 31.34
CA PHE A 119 22.69 20.35 31.23
C PHE A 119 23.48 21.59 30.77
N ALA A 120 22.90 22.38 29.85
CA ALA A 120 23.54 23.54 29.25
C ALA A 120 23.67 24.76 30.19
N ARG A 121 22.86 24.83 31.25
CA ARG A 121 22.76 26.00 32.15
C ARG A 121 24.13 26.47 32.69
N ASP A 122 24.98 25.52 33.07
CA ASP A 122 26.30 25.80 33.69
C ASP A 122 27.47 25.78 32.68
N ARG A 123 27.18 25.76 31.38
CA ARG A 123 28.16 25.70 30.28
C ARG A 123 28.36 27.03 29.61
N THR A 124 29.55 27.25 29.04
CA THR A 124 29.81 28.44 28.21
C THR A 124 29.02 28.37 26.90
N ARG A 125 28.84 29.53 26.24
CA ARG A 125 28.13 29.60 24.96
C ARG A 125 28.79 28.72 23.91
N GLU A 126 30.11 28.72 23.86
CA GLU A 126 30.89 27.92 22.92
C GLU A 126 30.69 26.42 23.14
N GLU A 127 30.68 25.98 24.40
CA GLU A 127 30.39 24.57 24.76
C GLU A 127 28.97 24.17 24.35
N ARG A 128 27.98 25.05 24.57
CA ARG A 128 26.59 24.82 24.17
C ARG A 128 26.45 24.67 22.66
N LEU A 129 27.07 25.58 21.89
CA LEU A 129 27.03 25.55 20.43
C LEU A 129 27.74 24.33 19.85
N ALA A 130 28.89 23.94 20.42
CA ALA A 130 29.60 22.73 20.01
C ALA A 130 28.79 21.46 20.29
N LEU A 131 28.12 21.39 21.45
CA LEU A 131 27.19 20.31 21.77
C LEU A 131 26.01 20.28 20.79
N PHE A 132 25.44 21.44 20.48
CA PHE A 132 24.30 21.56 19.57
C PHE A 132 24.64 21.15 18.14
N ALA A 133 25.83 21.51 17.63
CA ALA A 133 26.29 21.07 16.32
C ALA A 133 26.37 19.53 16.22
N ARG A 134 26.81 18.85 17.29
CA ARG A 134 26.82 17.37 17.35
C ARG A 134 25.41 16.77 17.36
N ILE A 135 24.44 17.45 17.98
CA ILE A 135 23.03 17.04 17.96
C ILE A 135 22.48 17.16 16.53
N CYS A 136 22.77 18.26 15.84
CA CYS A 136 22.41 18.44 14.44
C CYS A 136 23.02 17.35 13.53
N ASP A 137 24.27 16.93 13.77
CA ASP A 137 24.88 15.81 13.03
C ASP A 137 24.14 14.49 13.24
N ALA A 138 23.70 14.23 14.48
CA ALA A 138 22.92 13.04 14.79
C ALA A 138 21.54 13.08 14.10
N VAL A 139 20.87 14.22 14.10
CA VAL A 139 19.62 14.41 13.34
C VAL A 139 19.84 14.20 11.84
N GLN A 140 20.93 14.76 11.29
CA GLN A 140 21.29 14.56 9.89
C GLN A 140 21.47 13.07 9.57
N HIS A 141 22.11 12.32 10.46
CA HIS A 141 22.29 10.88 10.27
C HIS A 141 20.94 10.15 10.16
N GLY A 142 19.95 10.51 10.97
CA GLY A 142 18.59 9.98 10.85
C GLY A 142 17.92 10.36 9.52
N HIS A 143 18.06 11.61 9.09
CA HIS A 143 17.55 12.08 7.79
C HIS A 143 18.16 11.31 6.60
N GLN A 144 19.46 11.01 6.63
CA GLN A 144 20.13 10.21 5.60
C GLN A 144 19.63 8.75 5.56
N LYS A 145 18.96 8.28 6.61
CA LYS A 145 18.31 6.96 6.67
C LYS A 145 16.81 7.03 6.35
N GLY A 146 16.31 8.18 5.91
CA GLY A 146 14.91 8.39 5.55
C GLY A 146 13.97 8.56 6.74
N VAL A 147 14.49 8.81 7.95
CA VAL A 147 13.68 8.95 9.17
C VAL A 147 13.68 10.41 9.64
N VAL A 148 12.49 11.00 9.75
CA VAL A 148 12.26 12.33 10.34
C VAL A 148 11.85 12.15 11.80
N HIS A 149 12.39 12.96 12.72
CA HIS A 149 12.09 12.81 14.14
C HIS A 149 10.70 13.31 14.51
N ARG A 150 10.27 14.48 14.02
CA ARG A 150 8.93 15.09 14.19
C ARG A 150 8.54 15.55 15.61
N ASP A 151 9.35 15.29 16.63
CA ASP A 151 9.07 15.67 18.04
C ASP A 151 10.37 16.08 18.76
N LEU A 152 11.25 16.83 18.08
CA LEU A 152 12.46 17.34 18.71
C LEU A 152 12.13 18.41 19.76
N LYS A 153 12.52 18.14 21.01
CA LYS A 153 12.34 19.01 22.18
C LYS A 153 13.37 18.69 23.26
N PRO A 154 13.57 19.55 24.29
CA PRO A 154 14.63 19.33 25.28
C PRO A 154 14.55 17.96 25.96
N ALA A 155 13.34 17.51 26.30
CA ALA A 155 13.11 16.23 26.96
C ALA A 155 13.50 15.01 26.10
N ASN A 156 13.57 15.17 24.77
CA ASN A 156 13.97 14.11 23.84
C ASN A 156 15.48 14.14 23.52
N ILE A 157 16.23 15.04 24.14
CA ILE A 157 17.69 15.14 24.03
C ILE A 157 18.28 14.97 25.43
N LEU A 158 18.68 13.73 25.74
CA LEU A 158 19.26 13.36 27.01
C LEU A 158 20.77 13.50 26.97
N ILE A 159 21.36 14.14 27.98
CA ILE A 159 22.81 14.20 28.15
C ILE A 159 23.21 13.22 29.24
N ALA A 160 23.97 12.19 28.85
CA ALA A 160 24.51 11.18 29.75
C ALA A 160 25.52 11.79 30.74
N ARG A 161 25.87 11.06 31.80
CA ARG A 161 26.78 11.53 32.86
C ARG A 161 28.17 11.92 32.34
N ASP A 162 28.63 11.27 31.28
CA ASP A 162 29.89 11.55 30.60
C ASP A 162 29.84 12.79 29.68
N GLY A 163 28.67 13.42 29.54
CA GLY A 163 28.44 14.56 28.65
C GLY A 163 28.06 14.18 27.21
N THR A 164 27.84 12.90 26.92
CA THR A 164 27.42 12.44 25.59
C THR A 164 25.93 12.72 25.37
N PRO A 165 25.52 13.43 24.30
CA PRO A 165 24.11 13.59 23.96
C PRO A 165 23.55 12.31 23.34
N LYS A 166 22.30 12.00 23.70
CA LYS A 166 21.50 10.89 23.22
C LYS A 166 20.12 11.41 22.84
N ILE A 167 19.81 11.39 21.56
CA ILE A 167 18.48 11.68 21.05
C ILE A 167 17.62 10.44 21.24
N ILE A 168 16.53 10.57 21.99
CA ILE A 168 15.57 9.48 22.26
C ILE A 168 14.31 9.67 21.39
N ASP A 169 13.47 8.63 21.30
CA ASP A 169 12.19 8.67 20.60
C ASP A 169 12.26 9.03 19.11
N TYR A 170 13.43 8.82 18.48
CA TYR A 170 13.67 9.14 17.07
C TYR A 170 12.71 8.35 16.17
N GLY A 171 11.81 9.05 15.47
CA GLY A 171 10.84 8.45 14.54
C GLY A 171 9.73 7.61 15.18
N ILE A 172 9.67 7.47 16.51
CA ILE A 172 8.61 6.71 17.20
C ILE A 172 7.24 7.42 17.11
N ALA A 173 7.25 8.75 17.00
CA ALA A 173 6.02 9.53 16.81
C ALA A 173 5.33 9.24 15.47
N GLN A 174 6.08 8.88 14.42
CA GLN A 174 5.54 8.46 13.12
C GLN A 174 4.77 7.13 13.24
N VAL A 175 5.34 6.19 13.99
CA VAL A 175 4.74 4.87 14.25
C VAL A 175 3.46 4.97 15.08
N ALA A 176 3.32 6.01 15.91
CA ALA A 176 2.13 6.23 16.71
C ALA A 176 0.97 6.88 15.94
N ASP A 177 1.20 7.33 14.70
CA ASP A 177 0.26 8.13 13.88
C ASP A 177 -0.38 7.31 12.72
N LEU A 178 -0.25 5.98 12.78
CA LEU A 178 -0.51 5.05 11.66
C LEU A 178 -1.99 4.87 11.25
N ASP A 179 -2.95 5.41 12.00
CA ASP A 179 -4.40 5.24 11.76
C ASP A 179 -5.05 6.41 10.99
N GLY A 180 -4.29 7.35 10.43
CA GLY A 180 -4.85 8.50 9.69
C GLY A 180 -5.67 9.49 10.55
N LYS A 181 -5.84 9.21 11.85
CA LYS A 181 -6.30 10.14 12.87
C LYS A 181 -5.09 10.93 13.38
N GLY A 182 -4.50 11.71 12.47
CA GLY A 182 -3.25 12.43 12.67
C GLY A 182 -3.25 13.16 14.01
N ALA A 183 -2.23 12.91 14.85
CA ALA A 183 -1.89 13.62 16.07
C ALA A 183 -3.09 14.07 16.94
N THR A 184 -4.23 13.36 16.88
CA THR A 184 -5.48 13.73 17.58
C THR A 184 -5.60 13.02 18.92
N LEU A 185 -4.55 12.31 19.32
CA LEU A 185 -4.35 11.94 20.70
C LEU A 185 -3.61 13.08 21.38
N HIS A 186 -4.33 14.13 21.81
CA HIS A 186 -4.13 14.81 23.11
C HIS A 186 -5.36 15.65 23.52
N THR A 187 -6.20 14.99 24.32
CA THR A 187 -7.14 15.50 25.34
C THR A 187 -8.40 16.29 24.93
N ARG A 188 -9.56 15.69 25.27
CA ARG A 188 -10.82 16.34 25.67
C ARG A 188 -10.55 17.38 26.79
N ALA A 189 -10.05 18.57 26.42
CA ALA A 189 -10.03 19.80 27.24
C ALA A 189 -9.40 21.01 26.51
N GLY A 190 -9.09 20.94 25.20
CA GLY A 190 -8.65 22.11 24.42
C GLY A 190 -7.28 22.72 24.81
N GLN A 191 -6.52 22.08 25.70
CA GLN A 191 -5.17 22.51 26.09
C GLN A 191 -4.15 21.43 25.69
N VAL A 192 -3.29 21.75 24.72
CA VAL A 192 -2.15 20.91 24.35
C VAL A 192 -1.00 21.25 25.30
N LEU A 193 -0.76 20.40 26.29
CA LEU A 193 0.35 20.61 27.23
C LEU A 193 1.64 19.96 26.68
N GLY A 194 2.63 20.78 26.30
CA GLY A 194 4.05 20.38 26.38
C GLY A 194 4.89 20.39 25.09
N THR A 195 4.32 20.22 23.90
CA THR A 195 5.12 20.14 22.63
C THR A 195 4.94 21.35 21.70
N LEU A 196 3.84 22.11 21.83
CA LEU A 196 3.52 23.24 20.93
C LEU A 196 4.69 24.20 20.64
N PRO A 197 5.56 24.59 21.60
CA PRO A 197 6.62 25.56 21.33
C PRO A 197 7.67 25.15 20.30
N TYR A 198 7.80 23.86 20.01
CA TYR A 198 8.82 23.32 19.09
C TYR A 198 8.21 22.80 17.77
N MET A 199 6.87 22.74 17.66
CA MET A 199 6.19 22.31 16.44
C MET A 199 6.39 23.33 15.32
N SER A 200 6.67 22.84 14.13
CA SER A 200 6.78 23.68 12.94
C SER A 200 5.40 24.16 12.44
N PRO A 201 5.33 25.23 11.63
CA PRO A 201 4.08 25.69 11.03
C PRO A 201 3.30 24.58 10.31
N GLU A 202 3.97 23.78 9.49
CA GLU A 202 3.36 22.68 8.74
C GLU A 202 2.79 21.58 9.66
N GLN A 203 3.40 21.33 10.83
CA GLN A 203 2.85 20.40 11.82
C GLN A 203 1.60 20.96 12.52
N LEU A 204 1.53 22.28 12.74
CA LEU A 204 0.36 22.94 13.33
C LEU A 204 -0.81 23.06 12.35
N GLU A 205 -0.53 23.10 11.04
CA GLU A 205 -1.52 23.12 9.96
C GLU A 205 -2.14 21.73 9.69
N GLY A 206 -1.47 20.64 10.12
CA GLY A 206 -1.97 19.26 9.97
C GLY A 206 -1.78 18.67 8.57
N ASP A 207 -0.97 19.31 7.72
CA ASP A 207 -0.70 18.86 6.35
C ASP A 207 0.52 17.93 6.33
N LEU A 208 0.26 16.62 6.40
CA LEU A 208 1.30 15.59 6.48
C LEU A 208 2.18 15.51 5.22
N GLU A 209 1.69 15.96 4.05
CA GLU A 209 2.46 15.98 2.79
C GLU A 209 3.57 17.03 2.81
N LYS A 210 3.43 18.07 3.64
CA LYS A 210 4.45 19.12 3.82
C LYS A 210 5.49 18.78 4.88
N VAL A 211 5.31 17.72 5.66
CA VAL A 211 6.22 17.33 6.76
C VAL A 211 7.41 16.55 6.21
N ASP A 212 8.55 17.21 6.08
CA ASP A 212 9.83 16.60 5.68
C ASP A 212 10.96 16.85 6.70
N THR A 213 12.21 16.56 6.32
CA THR A 213 13.41 16.75 7.17
C THR A 213 13.59 18.20 7.67
N ARG A 214 13.04 19.19 6.96
CA ARG A 214 13.10 20.62 7.33
C ARG A 214 12.15 20.96 8.47
N THR A 215 11.22 20.07 8.80
CA THR A 215 10.43 20.10 10.05
C THR A 215 11.36 20.05 11.27
N ASP A 216 12.29 19.10 11.28
CA ASP A 216 13.26 18.95 12.38
C ASP A 216 14.23 20.13 12.43
N VAL A 217 14.59 20.72 11.28
CA VAL A 217 15.42 21.95 11.21
C VAL A 217 14.73 23.11 11.94
N TYR A 218 13.41 23.27 11.79
CA TYR A 218 12.67 24.29 12.52
C TYR A 218 12.68 24.03 14.03
N ALA A 219 12.43 22.79 14.46
CA ALA A 219 12.45 22.40 15.87
C ALA A 219 13.86 22.62 16.48
N LEU A 220 14.93 22.31 15.74
CA LEU A 220 16.31 22.65 16.12
C LEU A 220 16.52 24.17 16.21
N GLY A 221 15.91 24.98 15.35
CA GLY A 221 15.92 26.44 15.45
C GLY A 221 15.29 26.95 16.75
N ALA A 222 14.14 26.38 17.14
CA ALA A 222 13.46 26.73 18.38
C ALA A 222 14.29 26.32 19.62
N LEU A 223 14.86 25.11 19.60
CA LEU A 223 15.79 24.62 20.62
C LEU A 223 17.04 25.49 20.74
N LEU A 224 17.63 25.92 19.63
CA LEU A 224 18.80 26.79 19.61
C LEU A 224 18.49 28.16 20.23
N CYS A 225 17.32 28.73 19.92
CA CYS A 225 16.85 29.98 20.49
C CYS A 225 16.77 29.90 22.03
N GLU A 226 16.16 28.84 22.55
CA GLU A 226 16.04 28.59 23.98
C GLU A 226 17.40 28.30 24.64
N LEU A 227 18.26 27.51 23.99
CA LEU A 227 19.60 27.19 24.48
C LEU A 227 20.50 28.44 24.62
N LEU A 228 20.34 29.39 23.70
CA LEU A 228 21.11 30.63 23.66
C LEU A 228 20.58 31.67 24.65
N SER A 229 19.26 31.87 24.68
CA SER A 229 18.64 33.01 25.38
C SER A 229 17.89 32.64 26.66
N GLY A 230 17.66 31.34 26.91
CA GLY A 230 16.78 30.85 27.97
C GLY A 230 15.29 31.11 27.70
N SER A 231 14.93 31.61 26.51
CA SER A 231 13.55 31.92 26.11
C SER A 231 13.21 31.28 24.76
N LEU A 232 11.96 30.85 24.61
CA LEU A 232 11.43 30.33 23.35
C LEU A 232 11.22 31.46 22.32
N PRO A 233 11.26 31.15 21.00
CA PRO A 233 11.06 32.16 19.95
C PRO A 233 9.63 32.72 19.92
N TYR A 234 8.65 31.92 20.37
CA TYR A 234 7.25 32.32 20.53
C TYR A 234 6.76 31.91 21.92
N ASP A 235 5.97 32.77 22.58
CA ASP A 235 5.30 32.40 23.83
C ASP A 235 3.96 31.73 23.53
N LEU A 236 3.96 30.40 23.52
CA LEU A 236 2.78 29.58 23.22
C LEU A 236 2.21 28.88 24.47
N ARG A 237 2.63 29.31 25.66
CA ARG A 237 2.22 28.67 26.92
C ARG A 237 0.72 28.84 27.13
N GLY A 238 0.02 27.71 27.29
CA GLY A 238 -1.44 27.69 27.49
C GLY A 238 -2.27 27.97 26.24
N SER A 239 -1.64 28.13 25.07
CA SER A 239 -2.33 28.32 23.79
C SER A 239 -2.97 27.02 23.31
N SER A 240 -4.14 27.13 22.68
CA SER A 240 -4.68 26.05 21.84
C SER A 240 -3.89 25.93 20.53
N LEU A 241 -4.00 24.79 19.84
CA LEU A 241 -3.33 24.55 18.54
C LEU A 241 -3.65 25.63 17.51
N LEU A 242 -4.94 26.04 17.42
CA LEU A 242 -5.38 27.12 16.53
C LEU A 242 -4.79 28.49 16.92
N GLN A 243 -4.67 28.78 18.22
CA GLN A 243 -4.02 30.02 18.70
C GLN A 243 -2.51 30.00 18.43
N ALA A 244 -1.87 28.84 18.56
CA ALA A 244 -0.47 28.66 18.22
C ALA A 244 -0.23 28.92 16.73
N ALA A 245 -1.00 28.28 15.83
CA ALA A 245 -0.92 28.49 14.39
C ALA A 245 -1.08 29.98 14.01
N ARG A 246 -2.11 30.66 14.55
CA ARG A 246 -2.33 32.09 14.32
C ARG A 246 -1.20 32.97 14.85
N THR A 247 -0.57 32.60 15.96
CA THR A 247 0.56 33.33 16.52
C THR A 247 1.78 33.20 15.62
N LEU A 248 2.06 31.98 15.14
CA LEU A 248 3.12 31.74 14.17
C LEU A 248 2.86 32.47 12.87
N GLU A 249 1.60 32.66 12.45
CA GLU A 249 1.20 33.39 11.23
C GLU A 249 1.29 34.93 11.34
N ARG A 250 1.14 35.50 12.54
CA ARG A 250 1.05 36.97 12.71
C ARG A 250 2.29 37.60 13.32
N SER A 251 3.09 36.82 14.03
CA SER A 251 4.24 37.33 14.77
C SER A 251 5.56 36.90 14.12
N GLU A 252 6.59 37.72 14.27
CA GLU A 252 7.96 37.32 14.00
C GLU A 252 8.57 36.60 15.22
N PRO A 253 9.48 35.64 15.02
CA PRO A 253 10.15 34.98 16.13
C PRO A 253 11.06 35.96 16.86
N ARG A 254 11.05 35.90 18.20
CA ARG A 254 11.97 36.69 19.03
C ARG A 254 13.41 36.27 18.76
N LYS A 255 14.32 37.24 18.61
CA LYS A 255 15.73 36.97 18.38
C LYS A 255 16.42 36.71 19.72
N PRO A 256 17.40 35.81 19.80
CA PRO A 256 18.18 35.62 21.02
C PRO A 256 18.76 36.93 21.58
N SER A 257 19.26 37.83 20.72
CA SER A 257 19.82 39.12 21.15
C SER A 257 18.80 40.12 21.72
N ASP A 258 17.50 39.95 21.45
CA ASP A 258 16.44 40.75 22.08
C ASP A 258 16.32 40.45 23.58
N VAL A 259 16.76 39.25 24.02
CA VAL A 259 16.72 38.79 25.41
C VAL A 259 18.07 38.99 26.10
N ASP A 260 19.16 38.62 25.44
CA ASP A 260 20.53 38.82 25.91
C ASP A 260 21.34 39.57 24.84
N PRO A 261 21.54 40.89 24.99
CA PRO A 261 22.29 41.72 24.02
C PRO A 261 23.75 41.30 23.83
N THR A 262 24.29 40.40 24.66
CA THR A 262 25.65 39.87 24.51
C THR A 262 25.74 38.75 23.46
N ILE A 263 24.61 38.32 22.89
CA ILE A 263 24.54 37.34 21.81
C ILE A 263 24.85 38.02 20.47
N ASP A 264 25.75 37.42 19.69
CA ASP A 264 26.17 37.97 18.40
C ASP A 264 25.03 37.89 17.36
N THR A 265 24.87 38.95 16.57
CA THR A 265 23.90 39.04 15.46
C THR A 265 24.01 37.91 14.42
N ASP A 266 25.19 37.31 14.27
CA ASP A 266 25.38 36.14 13.40
C ASP A 266 24.62 34.92 13.96
N LEU A 267 24.53 34.75 15.29
CA LEU A 267 23.69 33.71 15.92
C LEU A 267 22.19 33.99 15.77
N ASP A 268 21.77 35.25 15.80
CA ASP A 268 20.38 35.61 15.43
C ASP A 268 20.10 35.18 14.00
N SER A 269 21.02 35.46 13.07
CA SER A 269 20.84 35.14 11.66
C SER A 269 20.68 33.63 11.43
N ILE A 270 21.51 32.83 12.11
CA ILE A 270 21.42 31.36 12.08
C ILE A 270 20.07 30.88 12.65
N THR A 271 19.70 31.37 13.83
CA THR A 271 18.47 30.97 14.53
C THR A 271 17.22 31.33 13.71
N LEU A 272 17.16 32.55 13.19
CA LEU A 272 16.03 33.04 12.40
C LEU A 272 15.90 32.34 11.04
N ARG A 273 17.02 31.94 10.43
CA ARG A 273 16.98 31.16 9.19
C ARG A 273 16.37 29.78 9.42
N ALA A 274 16.73 29.10 10.51
CA ALA A 274 16.10 27.83 10.88
C ALA A 274 14.59 27.98 11.18
N LEU A 275 14.19 29.11 11.77
CA LEU A 275 12.80 29.44 12.14
C LEU A 275 11.95 30.07 11.01
N ARG A 276 12.42 30.08 9.75
CA ARG A 276 11.62 30.58 8.63
C ARG A 276 10.32 29.79 8.50
N ARG A 277 9.22 30.47 8.18
CA ARG A 277 7.90 29.82 8.05
C ARG A 277 7.89 28.79 6.92
N SER A 278 8.27 29.21 5.72
CA SER A 278 8.37 28.31 4.57
C SER A 278 9.57 27.36 4.74
N PRO A 279 9.39 26.04 4.61
CA PRO A 279 10.50 25.08 4.63
C PRO A 279 11.59 25.40 3.59
N ALA A 280 11.21 25.90 2.42
CA ALA A 280 12.15 26.24 1.34
C ALA A 280 13.14 27.37 1.71
N ASP A 281 12.77 28.23 2.67
CA ASP A 281 13.61 29.35 3.12
C ASP A 281 14.52 28.98 4.30
N ARG A 282 14.38 27.76 4.85
CA ARG A 282 15.19 27.25 5.95
C ARG A 282 16.56 26.77 5.45
N TYR A 283 17.35 26.17 6.35
CA TYR A 283 18.47 25.33 5.93
C TYR A 283 17.92 24.08 5.22
N GLY A 284 18.59 23.64 4.15
CA GLY A 284 18.16 22.45 3.40
C GLY A 284 18.36 21.15 4.17
N SER A 285 19.17 21.18 5.23
CA SER A 285 19.46 20.02 6.08
C SER A 285 19.96 20.42 7.48
N ALA A 286 19.92 19.49 8.43
CA ALA A 286 20.48 19.70 9.77
C ALA A 286 22.01 19.89 9.73
N ALA A 287 22.70 19.27 8.77
CA ALA A 287 24.13 19.46 8.54
C ALA A 287 24.49 20.90 8.15
N GLU A 288 23.68 21.56 7.33
CA GLU A 288 23.92 22.96 6.95
C GLU A 288 23.79 23.91 8.16
N LEU A 289 22.81 23.67 9.03
CA LEU A 289 22.68 24.37 10.31
C LEU A 289 23.91 24.14 11.21
N ALA A 290 24.36 22.89 11.36
CA ALA A 290 25.57 22.55 12.10
C ALA A 290 26.81 23.28 11.55
N GLU A 291 26.96 23.35 10.24
CA GLU A 291 28.13 23.98 9.62
C GLU A 291 28.16 25.49 9.86
N ASP A 292 27.01 26.18 9.80
CA ASP A 292 26.94 27.60 10.15
C ASP A 292 27.30 27.85 11.63
N LEU A 293 26.93 26.95 12.54
CA LEU A 293 27.37 27.01 13.95
C LEU A 293 28.88 26.81 14.09
N ARG A 294 29.47 25.86 13.36
CA ARG A 294 30.94 25.65 13.35
C ARG A 294 31.69 26.81 12.73
N ARG A 295 31.15 27.43 11.67
CA ARG A 295 31.70 28.67 11.08
C ARG A 295 31.69 29.79 12.09
N PHE A 296 30.58 29.97 12.81
CA PHE A 296 30.51 30.95 13.89
C PHE A 296 31.59 30.71 14.95
N LEU A 297 31.74 29.47 15.45
CA LEU A 297 32.75 29.09 16.44
C LEU A 297 34.19 29.31 15.95
N ARG A 298 34.46 29.16 14.64
CA ARG A 298 35.76 29.42 14.02
C ARG A 298 35.99 30.88 13.62
N GLY A 299 35.00 31.77 13.82
CA GLY A 299 35.05 33.17 13.40
C GLY A 299 35.00 33.35 11.88
N GLU A 300 34.39 32.41 11.16
CA GLU A 300 34.23 32.42 9.71
C GLU A 300 32.91 33.11 9.28
N PRO A 301 32.82 33.57 8.02
CA PRO A 301 31.55 34.04 7.45
C PRO A 301 30.48 32.94 7.44
N ILE A 302 29.31 33.23 7.99
CA ILE A 302 28.16 32.31 8.00
C ILE A 302 27.34 32.41 6.71
N SER A 303 26.68 31.33 6.30
CA SER A 303 25.84 31.31 5.09
C SER A 303 24.49 32.01 5.27
N ALA A 304 23.96 32.10 6.50
CA ALA A 304 22.70 32.78 6.79
C ALA A 304 22.71 34.31 6.58
N ARG A 305 23.86 34.92 6.28
CA ARG A 305 23.98 36.36 6.05
C ARG A 305 24.36 36.64 4.59
N PRO A 306 23.72 37.62 3.91
CA PRO A 306 24.11 38.03 2.56
C PRO A 306 25.59 38.46 2.52
N PRO A 307 26.38 38.02 1.52
CA PRO A 307 27.79 38.33 1.45
C PRO A 307 28.02 39.81 1.18
N SER A 308 28.44 40.57 2.22
CA SER A 308 28.88 41.96 2.05
C SER A 308 30.41 42.05 2.13
N ARG A 309 31.01 42.83 1.22
CA ARG A 309 32.48 43.02 1.16
C ARG A 309 33.06 43.50 2.50
N MET A 310 32.31 44.32 3.23
CA MET A 310 32.68 44.82 4.56
C MET A 310 32.62 43.73 5.64
N TYR A 311 31.60 42.86 5.62
CA TYR A 311 31.45 41.75 6.56
C TYR A 311 32.61 40.74 6.43
N LEU A 312 32.95 40.37 5.20
CA LEU A 312 34.04 39.44 4.89
C LEU A 312 35.41 40.00 5.32
N ALA A 313 35.69 41.27 5.00
CA ALA A 313 36.93 41.93 5.40
C ALA A 313 37.09 42.02 6.92
N ARG A 314 36.01 42.32 7.65
CA ARG A 314 36.01 42.39 9.13
C ARG A 314 36.30 41.04 9.77
N LYS A 315 35.64 39.96 9.31
CA LYS A 315 35.87 38.60 9.82
C LYS A 315 37.30 38.13 9.52
N PHE A 316 37.80 38.42 8.32
CA PHE A 316 39.19 38.10 7.95
C PHE A 316 40.22 38.83 8.82
N ALA A 317 40.04 40.13 9.06
CA ALA A 317 40.94 40.93 9.91
C ALA A 317 40.91 40.49 11.38
N ALA A 318 39.73 40.15 11.91
CA ALA A 318 39.58 39.65 13.28
C ALA A 318 40.24 38.28 13.50
N ARG A 319 40.21 37.41 12.47
CA ARG A 319 40.82 36.07 12.50
C ARG A 319 42.34 36.09 12.33
N ASN A 320 42.85 37.05 11.57
CA ASN A 320 44.26 37.13 11.16
C ASN A 320 45.02 38.27 11.86
N ARG A 321 44.73 38.56 13.13
CA ARG A 321 45.33 39.69 13.88
C ARG A 321 46.88 39.68 13.86
N ALA A 322 47.51 38.51 13.87
CA ALA A 322 48.98 38.36 13.77
C ALA A 322 49.54 38.58 12.34
N LEU A 323 48.77 38.21 11.31
CA LEU A 323 49.12 38.40 9.89
C LEU A 323 48.89 39.86 9.45
N VAL A 324 47.82 40.50 9.93
CA VAL A 324 47.51 41.92 9.70
C VAL A 324 48.49 42.83 10.44
N GLY A 325 49.01 42.40 11.61
CA GLY A 325 50.05 43.12 12.34
C GLY A 325 51.45 43.07 11.70
N SER A 326 51.69 42.17 10.75
CA SER A 326 53.06 41.91 10.22
C SER A 326 53.28 42.34 8.76
N PHE A 327 52.30 42.94 8.08
CA PHE A 327 52.37 43.18 6.63
C PHE A 327 52.00 44.62 6.23
N PHE A 328 52.88 45.58 6.53
CA PHE A 328 52.86 46.94 5.94
C PHE A 328 53.80 47.06 4.72
N GLY A 329 53.71 46.11 3.77
CA GLY A 329 54.46 46.16 2.51
C GLY A 329 53.55 45.88 1.32
N ILE A 330 53.52 46.82 0.36
CA ILE A 330 52.67 46.85 -0.85
C ILE A 330 52.68 45.53 -1.66
N GLY A 331 53.71 44.68 -1.52
CA GLY A 331 53.76 43.35 -2.16
C GLY A 331 52.87 42.27 -1.52
N GLY A 332 52.61 42.32 -0.21
CA GLY A 332 51.87 41.28 0.50
C GLY A 332 50.37 41.29 0.20
N ALA A 333 49.79 42.47 0.03
CA ALA A 333 48.38 42.63 -0.33
C ALA A 333 48.10 42.10 -1.75
N LEU A 334 49.05 42.24 -2.67
CA LEU A 334 48.91 41.74 -4.04
C LEU A 334 48.97 40.21 -4.08
N VAL A 335 49.97 39.60 -3.43
CA VAL A 335 50.12 38.13 -3.37
C VAL A 335 48.95 37.49 -2.62
N LEU A 336 48.53 38.08 -1.50
CA LEU A 336 47.35 37.63 -0.76
C LEU A 336 46.09 37.78 -1.62
N GLY A 337 45.95 38.86 -2.38
CA GLY A 337 44.85 39.05 -3.33
C GLY A 337 44.80 37.96 -4.40
N THR A 338 45.94 37.58 -4.99
CA THR A 338 46.01 36.53 -6.02
C THR A 338 45.75 35.14 -5.45
N VAL A 339 46.28 34.83 -4.27
CA VAL A 339 46.03 33.55 -3.58
C VAL A 339 44.57 33.45 -3.15
N VAL A 340 43.99 34.53 -2.61
CA VAL A 340 42.57 34.59 -2.22
C VAL A 340 41.68 34.48 -3.46
N ALA A 341 41.98 35.18 -4.55
CA ALA A 341 41.23 35.06 -5.80
C ALA A 341 41.33 33.64 -6.41
N GLY A 342 42.50 33.00 -6.33
CA GLY A 342 42.70 31.62 -6.77
C GLY A 342 41.93 30.61 -5.93
N LEU A 343 41.94 30.77 -4.60
CA LEU A 343 41.14 29.93 -3.69
C LEU A 343 39.64 30.16 -3.89
N PHE A 344 39.19 31.39 -4.11
CA PHE A 344 37.79 31.70 -4.45
C PHE A 344 37.37 31.15 -5.82
N ALA A 345 38.25 31.17 -6.82
CA ALA A 345 37.95 30.58 -8.13
C ALA A 345 37.85 29.04 -8.04
N LEU A 346 38.67 28.41 -7.21
CA LEU A 346 38.59 26.97 -6.93
C LEU A 346 37.36 26.63 -6.09
N ASP A 347 36.99 27.45 -5.10
CA ASP A 347 35.76 27.28 -4.31
C ASP A 347 34.50 27.54 -5.13
N ALA A 348 34.51 28.52 -6.03
CA ALA A 348 33.41 28.78 -6.95
C ALA A 348 33.22 27.63 -7.93
N ARG A 349 34.32 27.07 -8.47
CA ARG A 349 34.25 25.86 -9.31
C ARG A 349 33.77 24.64 -8.54
N ARG A 350 34.25 24.43 -7.31
CA ARG A 350 33.75 23.36 -6.42
C ARG A 350 32.28 23.55 -6.04
N ALA A 351 31.85 24.80 -5.84
CA ALA A 351 30.46 25.12 -5.54
C ALA A 351 29.55 24.92 -6.76
N GLU A 352 30.03 25.23 -7.96
CA GLU A 352 29.31 25.00 -9.22
C GLU A 352 29.22 23.50 -9.54
N GLU A 353 30.32 22.75 -9.38
CA GLU A 353 30.34 21.28 -9.49
C GLU A 353 29.46 20.62 -8.43
N ALA A 354 29.49 21.09 -7.18
CA ALA A 354 28.61 20.60 -6.12
C ALA A 354 27.14 20.99 -6.35
N SER A 355 26.87 22.14 -6.95
CA SER A 355 25.51 22.56 -7.31
C SER A 355 24.96 21.73 -8.47
N GLN A 356 25.77 21.44 -9.48
CA GLN A 356 25.40 20.55 -10.58
C GLN A 356 25.17 19.12 -10.09
N ARG A 357 26.04 18.59 -9.21
CA ARG A 357 25.84 17.28 -8.57
C ARG A 357 24.54 17.23 -7.76
N LYS A 358 24.24 18.27 -6.97
CA LYS A 358 22.97 18.36 -6.23
C LYS A 358 21.76 18.41 -7.16
N LEU A 359 21.85 19.12 -8.29
CA LEU A 359 20.77 19.17 -9.28
C LEU A 359 20.57 17.81 -9.96
N ASP A 360 21.65 17.13 -10.35
CA ASP A 360 21.60 15.78 -10.92
C ASP A 360 20.99 14.79 -9.91
N GLU A 361 21.39 14.84 -8.63
CA GLU A 361 20.84 13.99 -7.56
C GLU A 361 19.35 14.23 -7.29
N VAL A 362 18.91 15.50 -7.22
CA VAL A 362 17.49 15.84 -7.04
C VAL A 362 16.67 15.37 -8.24
N MET A 363 17.19 15.52 -9.46
CA MET A 363 16.52 15.07 -10.67
C MET A 363 16.42 13.54 -10.73
N HIS A 364 17.47 12.80 -10.39
CA HIS A 364 17.41 11.33 -10.32
C HIS A 364 16.37 10.86 -9.31
N PHE A 365 16.33 11.47 -8.13
CA PHE A 365 15.36 11.10 -7.09
C PHE A 365 13.92 11.42 -7.51
N ALA A 366 13.69 12.60 -8.08
CA ALA A 366 12.37 13.00 -8.57
C ALA A 366 11.89 12.11 -9.72
N ASP A 367 12.74 11.84 -10.71
CA ASP A 367 12.39 10.98 -11.84
C ASP A 367 12.20 9.52 -11.40
N ALA A 368 13.01 9.02 -10.44
CA ALA A 368 12.81 7.67 -9.87
C ALA A 368 11.45 7.53 -9.18
N LEU A 369 11.06 8.50 -8.35
CA LEU A 369 9.74 8.51 -7.71
C LEU A 369 8.62 8.64 -8.73
N GLY A 370 8.75 9.55 -9.70
CA GLY A 370 7.76 9.73 -10.76
C GLY A 370 7.56 8.47 -11.62
N ILE A 371 8.63 7.71 -11.88
CA ILE A 371 8.51 6.43 -12.59
C ILE A 371 7.70 5.42 -11.77
N GLU A 372 7.99 5.23 -10.49
CA GLU A 372 7.24 4.25 -9.66
C GLU A 372 5.78 4.67 -9.50
N GLU A 373 5.52 5.97 -9.28
CA GLU A 373 4.15 6.50 -9.19
C GLU A 373 3.36 6.25 -10.49
N LEU A 374 3.97 6.49 -11.66
CA LEU A 374 3.33 6.22 -12.94
C LEU A 374 3.06 4.72 -13.13
N LEU A 375 4.00 3.86 -12.77
CA LEU A 375 3.80 2.41 -12.88
C LEU A 375 2.63 1.93 -12.00
N GLU A 376 2.48 2.48 -10.79
CA GLU A 376 1.34 2.18 -9.91
C GLU A 376 0.02 2.73 -10.47
N ARG A 377 0.00 4.01 -10.90
CA ARG A 377 -1.18 4.65 -11.51
C ARG A 377 -1.65 3.92 -12.76
N ALA A 378 -0.75 3.30 -13.52
CA ALA A 378 -1.12 2.55 -14.74
C ALA A 378 -2.08 1.38 -14.45
N GLU A 379 -2.02 0.74 -13.27
CA GLU A 379 -2.95 -0.35 -12.92
C GLU A 379 -4.35 0.19 -12.58
N ALA A 380 -4.44 1.38 -11.99
CA ALA A 380 -5.71 2.03 -11.65
C ALA A 380 -6.50 2.54 -12.87
N LEU A 381 -5.86 2.60 -14.06
CA LEU A 381 -6.47 3.04 -15.31
C LEU A 381 -7.22 1.92 -16.07
N TRP A 382 -7.37 0.75 -15.45
CA TRP A 382 -8.25 -0.30 -15.94
C TRP A 382 -9.69 -0.14 -15.39
N PRO A 383 -10.71 -0.61 -16.11
CA PRO A 383 -10.66 -1.09 -17.49
C PRO A 383 -10.41 0.05 -18.48
N ALA A 384 -9.90 -0.28 -19.68
CA ALA A 384 -9.61 0.70 -20.72
C ALA A 384 -10.89 1.16 -21.44
N TRP A 385 -11.77 1.85 -20.71
CA TRP A 385 -13.06 2.34 -21.19
C TRP A 385 -12.97 3.76 -21.78
N PRO A 386 -13.93 4.18 -22.63
CA PRO A 386 -13.91 5.49 -23.28
C PRO A 386 -13.80 6.69 -22.32
N ASP A 387 -14.39 6.60 -21.13
CA ASP A 387 -14.35 7.61 -20.07
C ASP A 387 -12.92 7.82 -19.51
N ARG A 388 -12.10 6.76 -19.48
CA ARG A 388 -10.68 6.82 -19.06
C ARG A 388 -9.73 7.33 -20.14
N ALA A 389 -10.20 7.59 -21.36
CA ALA A 389 -9.34 8.00 -22.48
C ALA A 389 -8.57 9.32 -22.24
N THR A 390 -9.10 10.21 -21.39
CA THR A 390 -8.42 11.45 -21.00
C THR A 390 -7.27 11.17 -20.03
N GLU A 391 -7.52 10.35 -19.00
CA GLU A 391 -6.52 9.97 -18.00
C GLU A 391 -5.39 9.14 -18.60
N LEU A 392 -5.72 8.16 -19.47
CA LEU A 392 -4.74 7.37 -20.21
C LEU A 392 -3.80 8.25 -21.06
N ARG A 393 -4.33 9.32 -21.67
CA ARG A 393 -3.53 10.27 -22.45
C ARG A 393 -2.65 11.16 -21.58
N ALA A 394 -3.16 11.62 -20.43
CA ALA A 394 -2.38 12.38 -19.47
C ALA A 394 -1.20 11.55 -18.95
N TRP A 395 -1.49 10.31 -18.54
CA TRP A 395 -0.47 9.34 -18.13
C TRP A 395 0.60 9.13 -19.21
N LEU A 396 0.19 8.93 -20.48
CA LEU A 396 1.14 8.76 -21.59
C LEU A 396 2.02 9.98 -21.79
N THR A 397 1.46 11.18 -21.64
CA THR A 397 2.21 12.44 -21.76
C THR A 397 3.29 12.51 -20.69
N GLU A 398 2.94 12.25 -19.42
CA GLU A 398 3.89 12.21 -18.30
C GLU A 398 4.98 11.14 -18.50
N ALA A 399 4.60 9.95 -18.95
CA ALA A 399 5.53 8.86 -19.21
C ALA A 399 6.50 9.18 -20.36
N GLU A 400 6.01 9.75 -21.46
CA GLU A 400 6.83 10.15 -22.60
C GLU A 400 7.81 11.28 -22.24
N GLU A 401 7.42 12.22 -21.38
CA GLU A 401 8.32 13.25 -20.85
C GLU A 401 9.48 12.67 -20.05
N LEU A 402 9.23 11.65 -19.20
CA LEU A 402 10.28 10.96 -18.45
C LEU A 402 11.16 10.09 -19.35
N LEU A 403 10.57 9.36 -20.28
CA LEU A 403 11.30 8.56 -21.27
C LEU A 403 12.21 9.42 -22.15
N ALA A 404 11.79 10.63 -22.51
CA ALA A 404 12.60 11.58 -23.27
C ALA A 404 13.85 12.06 -22.51
N ARG A 405 13.90 11.93 -21.17
CA ARG A 405 15.07 12.26 -20.34
C ARG A 405 16.12 11.16 -20.28
N ARG A 406 15.90 9.99 -20.88
CA ARG A 406 16.88 8.88 -20.91
C ARG A 406 18.29 9.32 -21.32
N PRO A 407 18.50 10.08 -22.42
CA PRO A 407 19.85 10.49 -22.83
C PRO A 407 20.57 11.37 -21.79
N ILE A 408 19.81 12.11 -20.98
CA ILE A 408 20.35 12.94 -19.89
C ILE A 408 20.91 12.03 -18.80
N HIS A 409 20.14 11.01 -18.38
CA HIS A 409 20.55 10.06 -17.36
C HIS A 409 21.74 9.18 -17.81
N GLU A 410 21.78 8.79 -19.08
CA GLU A 410 22.93 8.09 -19.68
C GLU A 410 24.20 8.95 -19.66
N ALA A 411 24.09 10.22 -20.08
CA ALA A 411 25.22 11.15 -20.08
C ALA A 411 25.74 11.43 -18.65
N ILE A 412 24.86 11.46 -17.66
CA ILE A 412 25.25 11.59 -16.24
C ILE A 412 25.97 10.32 -15.77
N LEU A 413 25.43 9.14 -16.06
CA LEU A 413 26.05 7.88 -15.66
C LEU A 413 27.45 7.71 -16.26
N ASP A 414 27.64 8.05 -17.53
CA ASP A 414 28.95 8.04 -18.19
C ASP A 414 29.93 9.03 -17.56
N ARG A 415 29.45 10.24 -17.22
CA ARG A 415 30.25 11.24 -16.49
C ARG A 415 30.66 10.75 -15.11
N LEU A 416 29.74 10.13 -14.36
CA LEU A 416 30.02 9.57 -13.04
C LEU A 416 31.04 8.44 -13.12
N ARG A 417 30.90 7.53 -14.07
CA ARG A 417 31.83 6.41 -14.31
C ARG A 417 33.23 6.88 -14.72
N THR A 418 33.33 7.95 -15.51
CA THR A 418 34.62 8.50 -15.95
C THR A 418 35.31 9.35 -14.88
N GLN A 419 34.56 9.95 -13.95
CA GLN A 419 35.11 10.71 -12.83
C GLN A 419 35.55 9.84 -11.63
N GLU A 420 35.09 8.60 -11.56
CA GLU A 420 35.36 7.70 -10.41
C GLU A 420 36.74 7.01 -10.53
N GLU A 421 37.82 7.76 -10.34
CA GLU A 421 39.17 7.19 -10.12
C GLU A 421 39.43 6.75 -8.66
N SER A 422 38.50 6.97 -7.73
CA SER A 422 38.64 6.57 -6.32
C SER A 422 37.34 6.00 -5.75
N GLY A 423 37.36 4.75 -5.27
CA GLY A 423 36.21 3.98 -4.79
C GLY A 423 35.53 4.49 -3.51
N SER A 424 35.07 5.74 -3.52
CA SER A 424 34.31 6.38 -2.44
C SER A 424 32.93 5.72 -2.29
N LEU A 425 32.32 5.81 -1.10
CA LEU A 425 30.96 5.30 -0.87
C LEU A 425 29.89 6.17 -1.57
N GLU A 426 30.17 7.46 -1.73
CA GLU A 426 29.25 8.46 -2.29
C GLU A 426 29.14 8.33 -3.81
N GLY A 427 30.26 8.20 -4.53
CA GLY A 427 30.25 7.96 -5.99
C GLY A 427 29.52 6.68 -6.39
N ARG A 428 29.74 5.59 -5.65
CA ARG A 428 29.00 4.32 -5.84
C ARG A 428 27.50 4.46 -5.62
N TRP A 429 27.07 5.35 -4.73
CA TRP A 429 25.65 5.60 -4.50
C TRP A 429 25.03 6.40 -5.66
N SER A 430 25.69 7.46 -6.14
CA SER A 430 25.21 8.24 -7.29
C SER A 430 25.15 7.41 -8.57
N ILE A 431 26.13 6.54 -8.82
CA ILE A 431 26.10 5.57 -9.93
C ILE A 431 24.90 4.64 -9.80
N ARG A 432 24.70 4.03 -8.62
CA ARG A 432 23.55 3.14 -8.39
C ARG A 432 22.22 3.87 -8.55
N SER A 433 22.13 5.14 -8.15
CA SER A 433 20.93 5.95 -8.31
C SER A 433 20.62 6.21 -9.79
N ALA A 434 21.62 6.60 -10.59
CA ALA A 434 21.46 6.79 -12.03
C ALA A 434 21.11 5.47 -12.75
N GLU A 435 21.75 4.36 -12.38
CA GLU A 435 21.40 3.02 -12.86
C GLU A 435 19.96 2.63 -12.50
N GLY A 436 19.51 2.98 -11.29
CA GLY A 436 18.15 2.76 -10.82
C GLY A 436 17.10 3.49 -11.65
N VAL A 437 17.36 4.76 -12.01
CA VAL A 437 16.47 5.54 -12.90
C VAL A 437 16.41 4.90 -14.28
N LEU A 438 17.55 4.53 -14.88
CA LEU A 438 17.58 3.88 -16.19
C LEU A 438 16.82 2.54 -16.17
N ALA A 439 16.98 1.73 -15.12
CA ALA A 439 16.21 0.51 -14.93
C ALA A 439 14.70 0.77 -14.72
N GLY A 440 14.34 1.90 -14.10
CA GLY A 440 12.96 2.39 -14.04
C GLY A 440 12.42 2.73 -15.43
N LEU A 441 13.17 3.49 -16.23
CA LEU A 441 12.80 3.86 -17.60
C LEU A 441 12.67 2.63 -18.52
N ASP A 442 13.48 1.58 -18.29
CA ASP A 442 13.39 0.31 -19.00
C ASP A 442 12.08 -0.44 -18.68
N ARG A 443 11.52 -0.28 -17.47
CA ARG A 443 10.19 -0.78 -17.12
C ARG A 443 9.06 0.14 -17.62
N LEU A 444 9.29 1.45 -17.61
CA LEU A 444 8.28 2.43 -18.02
C LEU A 444 7.99 2.38 -19.53
N ALA A 445 9.01 2.11 -20.36
CA ALA A 445 8.85 2.02 -21.81
C ALA A 445 7.79 0.99 -22.27
N PRO A 446 7.87 -0.30 -21.88
CA PRO A 446 6.84 -1.26 -22.25
C PRO A 446 5.48 -0.96 -21.60
N ALA A 447 5.46 -0.35 -20.39
CA ALA A 447 4.21 0.11 -19.79
C ALA A 447 3.55 1.22 -20.63
N ALA A 448 4.34 2.14 -21.19
CA ALA A 448 3.83 3.17 -22.07
C ALA A 448 3.30 2.63 -23.40
N ASP A 449 3.94 1.61 -23.97
CA ASP A 449 3.42 0.92 -25.15
C ASP A 449 2.07 0.25 -24.86
N ASP A 450 1.94 -0.41 -23.71
CA ASP A 450 0.70 -1.02 -23.28
C ASP A 450 -0.41 0.02 -23.01
N VAL A 451 -0.12 1.12 -22.29
CA VAL A 451 -1.09 2.21 -22.07
C VAL A 451 -1.50 2.87 -23.39
N ARG A 452 -0.60 2.97 -24.37
CA ARG A 452 -0.93 3.46 -25.72
C ARG A 452 -1.91 2.51 -26.43
N ALA A 453 -1.68 1.21 -26.33
CA ALA A 453 -2.61 0.22 -26.85
C ALA A 453 -3.97 0.28 -26.14
N ARG A 454 -3.99 0.44 -24.81
CA ARG A 454 -5.22 0.64 -24.01
C ARG A 454 -6.00 1.87 -24.45
N LEU A 455 -5.32 3.00 -24.68
CA LEU A 455 -5.96 4.24 -25.16
C LEU A 455 -6.65 4.03 -26.52
N GLU A 456 -6.03 3.28 -27.43
CA GLU A 456 -6.65 2.98 -28.73
C GLU A 456 -7.86 2.05 -28.59
N ARG A 457 -7.76 1.03 -27.72
CA ARG A 457 -8.90 0.17 -27.40
C ARG A 457 -10.04 0.96 -26.77
N ALA A 458 -9.76 1.84 -25.81
CA ALA A 458 -10.75 2.72 -25.18
C ALA A 458 -11.48 3.61 -26.19
N ARG A 459 -10.77 4.17 -27.18
CA ARG A 459 -11.36 5.01 -28.23
C ARG A 459 -12.26 4.23 -29.19
N THR A 460 -11.89 2.99 -29.49
CA THR A 460 -12.58 2.16 -30.47
C THR A 460 -13.62 1.22 -29.85
N LEU A 461 -13.67 1.10 -28.52
CA LEU A 461 -14.52 0.14 -27.82
C LEU A 461 -16.01 0.32 -28.15
N ARG A 462 -16.49 1.56 -28.19
CA ARG A 462 -17.89 1.84 -28.51
C ARG A 462 -18.25 1.41 -29.94
N GLU A 463 -17.37 1.68 -30.89
CA GLU A 463 -17.56 1.27 -32.28
C GLU A 463 -17.56 -0.27 -32.39
N ARG A 464 -16.58 -0.93 -31.76
CA ARG A 464 -16.41 -2.39 -31.80
C ARG A 464 -17.46 -3.18 -31.02
N SER A 465 -18.18 -2.56 -30.10
CA SER A 465 -19.16 -3.26 -29.25
C SER A 465 -20.60 -2.81 -29.42
N ILE A 466 -20.86 -1.56 -29.81
CA ILE A 466 -22.23 -1.02 -29.89
C ILE A 466 -22.52 -0.50 -31.28
N ASP A 467 -21.78 0.50 -31.76
CA ASP A 467 -22.18 1.24 -32.95
C ASP A 467 -22.01 0.43 -34.23
N GLY A 468 -20.93 -0.36 -34.34
CA GLY A 468 -20.70 -1.31 -35.44
C GLY A 468 -21.55 -2.59 -35.34
N GLU A 469 -22.09 -2.88 -34.17
CA GLU A 469 -22.87 -4.11 -33.88
C GLU A 469 -24.36 -3.82 -33.67
N ARG A 470 -24.84 -2.66 -34.16
CA ARG A 470 -26.21 -2.17 -33.92
C ARG A 470 -27.27 -3.19 -34.33
N GLU A 471 -27.13 -3.80 -35.50
CA GLU A 471 -28.10 -4.79 -35.98
C GLU A 471 -28.13 -6.06 -35.12
N ALA A 472 -26.96 -6.48 -34.59
CA ALA A 472 -26.89 -7.62 -33.68
C ALA A 472 -27.55 -7.30 -32.34
N TRP A 473 -27.34 -6.08 -31.82
CA TRP A 473 -28.00 -5.59 -30.62
C TRP A 473 -29.52 -5.46 -30.79
N ASP A 474 -30.00 -4.89 -31.89
CA ASP A 474 -31.43 -4.74 -32.14
C ASP A 474 -32.13 -6.11 -32.14
N ARG A 475 -31.54 -7.12 -32.80
CA ARG A 475 -32.04 -8.51 -32.78
C ARG A 475 -32.02 -9.11 -31.39
N ALA A 476 -30.93 -8.95 -30.64
CA ALA A 476 -30.80 -9.49 -29.29
C ALA A 476 -31.83 -8.88 -28.35
N ILE A 477 -31.98 -7.55 -28.37
CA ILE A 477 -32.92 -6.83 -27.51
C ILE A 477 -34.36 -7.24 -27.81
N GLU A 478 -34.75 -7.32 -29.09
CA GLU A 478 -36.09 -7.75 -29.48
C GLU A 478 -36.37 -9.19 -29.03
N ALA A 479 -35.44 -10.12 -29.28
CA ALA A 479 -35.61 -11.52 -28.93
C ALA A 479 -35.63 -11.76 -27.41
N ILE A 480 -34.76 -11.08 -26.65
CA ILE A 480 -34.71 -11.16 -25.18
C ILE A 480 -35.99 -10.61 -24.56
N ALA A 481 -36.49 -9.47 -25.05
CA ALA A 481 -37.74 -8.89 -24.57
C ALA A 481 -38.96 -9.78 -24.89
N ALA A 482 -38.94 -10.48 -26.03
CA ALA A 482 -40.01 -11.41 -26.43
C ALA A 482 -39.94 -12.76 -25.71
N ASN A 483 -38.78 -13.17 -25.19
CA ASN A 483 -38.59 -14.46 -24.54
C ASN A 483 -39.21 -14.46 -23.13
N PRO A 484 -40.22 -15.32 -22.84
CA PRO A 484 -40.93 -15.33 -21.56
C PRO A 484 -40.03 -15.56 -20.35
N ARG A 485 -38.87 -16.21 -20.52
CA ARG A 485 -37.92 -16.48 -19.43
C ARG A 485 -37.35 -15.19 -18.84
N TYR A 486 -37.27 -14.12 -19.62
CA TYR A 486 -36.76 -12.82 -19.15
C TYR A 486 -37.86 -11.87 -18.65
N GLY A 487 -39.13 -12.29 -18.67
CA GLY A 487 -40.23 -11.50 -18.10
C GLY A 487 -40.40 -10.10 -18.70
N GLY A 488 -40.03 -9.90 -19.98
CA GLY A 488 -40.07 -8.60 -20.64
C GLY A 488 -38.89 -7.67 -20.30
N LEU A 489 -37.72 -8.24 -19.97
CA LEU A 489 -36.50 -7.49 -19.68
C LEU A 489 -36.17 -6.46 -20.78
N GLU A 490 -36.12 -5.18 -20.40
CA GLU A 490 -35.59 -4.11 -21.25
C GLU A 490 -34.05 -4.09 -21.15
N LEU A 491 -33.40 -4.78 -22.09
CA LEU A 491 -31.94 -4.75 -22.24
C LEU A 491 -31.53 -3.56 -23.11
N THR A 492 -30.45 -2.88 -22.73
CA THR A 492 -29.77 -1.90 -23.58
C THR A 492 -28.40 -2.41 -23.99
N PRO A 493 -27.82 -1.89 -25.09
CA PRO A 493 -26.47 -2.29 -25.51
C PRO A 493 -25.48 -2.11 -24.37
N GLN A 494 -24.70 -3.17 -24.10
CA GLN A 494 -23.75 -3.22 -22.99
C GLN A 494 -22.34 -2.95 -23.52
N MET A 495 -21.67 -1.89 -23.04
CA MET A 495 -20.35 -1.52 -23.53
C MET A 495 -19.35 -2.67 -23.36
N GLY A 496 -18.62 -3.02 -24.43
CA GLY A 496 -17.65 -4.11 -24.42
C GLY A 496 -18.22 -5.52 -24.58
N LEU A 497 -19.54 -5.68 -24.77
CA LEU A 497 -20.14 -6.95 -25.20
C LEU A 497 -20.61 -6.89 -26.66
N VAL A 498 -20.60 -8.03 -27.34
CA VAL A 498 -21.17 -8.20 -28.69
C VAL A 498 -22.11 -9.41 -28.70
N PRO A 499 -23.38 -9.29 -29.14
CA PRO A 499 -24.28 -10.43 -29.23
C PRO A 499 -23.81 -11.46 -30.27
N LEU A 500 -23.73 -12.73 -29.87
CA LEU A 500 -23.34 -13.85 -30.75
C LEU A 500 -24.56 -14.64 -31.28
N GLY A 501 -25.72 -14.48 -30.65
CA GLY A 501 -26.96 -15.19 -30.99
C GLY A 501 -27.49 -16.02 -29.83
N GLU A 502 -28.56 -16.78 -30.10
CA GLU A 502 -29.11 -17.75 -29.15
C GLU A 502 -28.35 -19.07 -29.22
N ASP A 503 -28.09 -19.64 -28.04
CA ASP A 503 -27.62 -21.00 -27.91
C ASP A 503 -28.73 -21.99 -28.35
N PRO A 504 -28.49 -22.84 -29.36
CA PRO A 504 -29.52 -23.74 -29.88
C PRO A 504 -30.04 -24.76 -28.87
N GLU A 505 -29.22 -25.14 -27.87
CA GLU A 505 -29.59 -26.11 -26.85
C GLU A 505 -30.41 -25.46 -25.72
N SER A 506 -29.95 -24.32 -25.17
CA SER A 506 -30.59 -23.67 -24.01
C SER A 506 -31.61 -22.58 -24.36
N GLY A 507 -31.56 -22.02 -25.57
CA GLY A 507 -32.36 -20.88 -26.02
C GLY A 507 -32.04 -19.56 -25.29
N LEU A 508 -30.89 -19.49 -24.60
CA LEU A 508 -30.41 -18.26 -23.95
C LEU A 508 -29.44 -17.52 -24.87
N TRP A 509 -29.37 -16.20 -24.73
CA TRP A 509 -28.53 -15.35 -25.56
C TRP A 509 -27.09 -15.33 -25.07
N GLU A 510 -26.16 -15.42 -26.02
CA GLU A 510 -24.72 -15.45 -25.79
C GLU A 510 -24.05 -14.19 -26.31
N PHE A 511 -23.00 -13.75 -25.61
CA PHE A 511 -22.31 -12.50 -25.85
C PHE A 511 -20.80 -12.68 -25.76
N LEU A 512 -20.04 -12.12 -26.69
CA LEU A 512 -18.60 -12.04 -26.62
C LEU A 512 -18.19 -10.85 -25.74
N ALA A 513 -17.30 -11.06 -24.78
CA ALA A 513 -16.55 -9.97 -24.15
C ALA A 513 -15.42 -9.52 -25.11
N VAL A 514 -15.65 -8.45 -25.88
CA VAL A 514 -14.87 -8.11 -27.08
C VAL A 514 -13.39 -7.80 -26.83
N GLU A 515 -13.03 -7.45 -25.59
CA GLU A 515 -11.65 -7.13 -25.18
C GLU A 515 -10.82 -8.37 -24.82
N THR A 516 -11.41 -9.57 -24.89
CA THR A 516 -10.81 -10.81 -24.36
C THR A 516 -10.32 -11.77 -25.44
N GLY A 517 -10.67 -11.54 -26.71
CA GLY A 517 -10.29 -12.39 -27.84
C GLY A 517 -11.25 -12.27 -29.02
N THR A 518 -11.17 -13.23 -29.94
CA THR A 518 -12.03 -13.28 -31.14
C THR A 518 -13.35 -13.99 -30.87
N ALA A 519 -14.37 -13.66 -31.67
CA ALA A 519 -15.64 -14.40 -31.65
C ALA A 519 -15.40 -15.87 -32.05
N PRO A 520 -15.90 -16.85 -31.28
CA PRO A 520 -15.78 -18.25 -31.65
C PRO A 520 -16.68 -18.61 -32.83
N GLU A 521 -16.23 -19.59 -33.62
CA GLU A 521 -17.06 -20.23 -34.64
C GLU A 521 -18.00 -21.24 -33.98
N ARG A 522 -19.25 -21.31 -34.46
CA ARG A 522 -20.20 -22.34 -34.05
C ARG A 522 -20.24 -23.48 -35.07
N VAL A 523 -19.88 -24.68 -34.63
CA VAL A 523 -19.92 -25.92 -35.43
C VAL A 523 -20.90 -26.88 -34.75
N ASP A 524 -21.86 -27.40 -35.52
CA ASP A 524 -22.90 -28.32 -35.02
C ASP A 524 -23.62 -27.83 -33.75
N GLY A 525 -23.90 -26.53 -33.69
CA GLY A 525 -24.59 -25.90 -32.57
C GLY A 525 -23.70 -25.48 -31.39
N ARG A 526 -22.42 -25.84 -31.37
CA ARG A 526 -21.49 -25.56 -30.26
C ARG A 526 -20.32 -24.66 -30.68
N PHE A 527 -19.84 -23.83 -29.77
CA PHE A 527 -18.66 -23.01 -30.02
C PHE A 527 -17.38 -23.83 -29.98
N VAL A 528 -16.47 -23.55 -30.90
CA VAL A 528 -15.11 -24.09 -30.88
C VAL A 528 -14.22 -23.16 -30.04
N VAL A 529 -13.69 -23.68 -28.94
CA VAL A 529 -12.81 -22.93 -28.02
C VAL A 529 -11.35 -23.23 -28.36
N GLU A 530 -10.70 -22.24 -28.96
CA GLU A 530 -9.29 -22.26 -29.34
C GLU A 530 -8.48 -21.24 -28.56
N GLY A 531 -7.18 -21.13 -28.86
CA GLY A 531 -6.29 -20.20 -28.18
C GLY A 531 -6.78 -18.76 -28.22
N GLU A 532 -7.19 -18.26 -29.39
CA GLU A 532 -7.58 -16.85 -29.58
C GLU A 532 -9.03 -16.53 -29.17
N THR A 533 -9.84 -17.55 -28.87
CA THR A 533 -11.26 -17.38 -28.54
C THR A 533 -11.45 -16.50 -27.32
N GLY A 534 -12.29 -15.46 -27.45
CA GLY A 534 -12.68 -14.60 -26.33
C GLY A 534 -13.67 -15.28 -25.38
N ILE A 535 -13.86 -14.66 -24.22
CA ILE A 535 -14.80 -15.10 -23.19
C ILE A 535 -16.23 -14.93 -23.72
N VAL A 536 -17.00 -16.01 -23.69
CA VAL A 536 -18.42 -16.02 -24.04
C VAL A 536 -19.24 -16.02 -22.77
N LEU A 537 -20.13 -15.04 -22.65
CA LEU A 537 -21.07 -14.89 -21.56
C LEU A 537 -22.47 -15.32 -22.02
N VAL A 538 -23.21 -15.98 -21.15
CA VAL A 538 -24.65 -16.25 -21.32
C VAL A 538 -25.41 -15.23 -20.47
N LEU A 539 -26.42 -14.58 -21.04
CA LEU A 539 -27.36 -13.79 -20.24
C LEU A 539 -28.31 -14.75 -19.53
N LEU A 540 -28.25 -14.78 -18.20
CA LEU A 540 -29.14 -15.57 -17.38
C LEU A 540 -30.38 -14.76 -17.01
N PRO A 541 -31.59 -15.33 -17.08
CA PRO A 541 -32.80 -14.62 -16.71
C PRO A 541 -32.85 -14.33 -15.20
N ALA A 542 -33.53 -13.26 -14.83
CA ALA A 542 -33.87 -12.98 -13.44
C ALA A 542 -34.66 -14.17 -12.86
N GLY A 543 -34.42 -14.49 -11.59
CA GLY A 543 -34.98 -15.70 -11.00
C GLY A 543 -34.74 -15.77 -9.49
N THR A 544 -35.33 -16.78 -8.87
CA THR A 544 -35.08 -17.10 -7.47
C THR A 544 -34.39 -18.45 -7.40
N VAL A 545 -33.21 -18.47 -6.78
CA VAL A 545 -32.48 -19.70 -6.48
C VAL A 545 -32.79 -20.13 -5.05
N ARG A 546 -33.11 -21.41 -4.87
CA ARG A 546 -33.12 -22.03 -3.56
C ARG A 546 -31.70 -22.52 -3.25
N MET A 547 -30.98 -21.75 -2.46
CA MET A 547 -29.60 -22.02 -2.09
C MET A 547 -29.50 -22.98 -0.92
N GLY A 548 -28.40 -23.73 -0.88
CA GLY A 548 -28.05 -24.63 0.21
C GLY A 548 -28.67 -26.03 0.10
N ALA A 549 -28.31 -26.87 1.07
CA ALA A 549 -28.82 -28.23 1.21
C ALA A 549 -28.93 -28.62 2.68
N GLN A 550 -29.69 -29.68 2.96
CA GLN A 550 -29.87 -30.23 4.29
C GLN A 550 -30.07 -31.76 4.24
N SER A 551 -29.57 -32.46 5.26
CA SER A 551 -29.60 -33.93 5.36
C SER A 551 -30.67 -34.46 6.32
N SER A 552 -31.34 -33.57 7.04
CA SER A 552 -32.20 -33.88 8.19
C SER A 552 -33.64 -34.32 7.85
N ASP A 553 -34.28 -33.74 6.84
CA ASP A 553 -35.68 -34.02 6.46
C ASP A 553 -35.79 -34.39 4.97
N PRO A 554 -35.97 -35.68 4.64
CA PRO A 554 -36.16 -36.16 3.26
C PRO A 554 -37.31 -35.53 2.48
N ASN A 555 -38.28 -34.91 3.15
CA ASN A 555 -39.45 -34.30 2.52
C ASN A 555 -39.34 -32.78 2.41
N ALA A 556 -38.33 -32.16 3.03
CA ALA A 556 -38.11 -30.73 2.94
C ALA A 556 -37.30 -30.36 1.68
N PRO A 557 -37.47 -29.14 1.14
CA PRO A 557 -36.67 -28.67 0.02
C PRO A 557 -35.17 -28.71 0.30
N GLY A 558 -34.37 -28.95 -0.74
CA GLY A 558 -32.91 -29.02 -0.63
C GLY A 558 -32.41 -30.26 0.12
N PHE A 559 -33.22 -31.32 0.23
CA PHE A 559 -32.77 -32.57 0.82
C PHE A 559 -31.64 -33.20 0.00
N ASP A 560 -30.53 -33.44 0.69
CA ASP A 560 -29.38 -34.17 0.19
C ASP A 560 -28.82 -34.99 1.36
N PRO A 561 -28.85 -36.34 1.29
CA PRO A 561 -28.39 -37.18 2.40
C PRO A 561 -26.90 -37.02 2.72
N GLU A 562 -26.13 -36.43 1.80
CA GLU A 562 -24.70 -36.14 1.96
C GLU A 562 -24.43 -34.67 2.33
N ALA A 563 -25.45 -33.84 2.53
CA ALA A 563 -25.25 -32.45 2.94
C ALA A 563 -24.58 -32.34 4.32
N ASP A 564 -23.61 -31.44 4.41
CA ASP A 564 -23.07 -30.97 5.68
C ASP A 564 -23.95 -29.84 6.22
N ASP A 565 -24.87 -30.16 7.12
CA ASP A 565 -25.82 -29.18 7.69
C ASP A 565 -25.14 -27.99 8.38
N ASP A 566 -23.88 -28.11 8.83
CA ASP A 566 -23.16 -26.98 9.45
C ASP A 566 -22.63 -25.98 8.41
N ALA A 567 -22.40 -26.42 7.17
CA ALA A 567 -21.84 -25.60 6.09
C ALA A 567 -22.86 -25.21 5.02
N GLU A 568 -23.76 -26.13 4.66
CA GLU A 568 -24.67 -26.04 3.51
C GLU A 568 -26.08 -25.57 3.89
N ALA A 569 -26.43 -25.60 5.17
CA ALA A 569 -27.68 -25.06 5.69
C ALA A 569 -27.55 -23.56 6.08
N PRO A 570 -28.67 -22.83 6.24
CA PRO A 570 -30.04 -23.24 5.94
C PRO A 570 -30.34 -23.25 4.45
N VAL A 571 -31.32 -24.04 4.04
CA VAL A 571 -31.93 -23.91 2.71
C VAL A 571 -32.78 -22.63 2.67
N HIS A 572 -32.50 -21.72 1.75
CA HIS A 572 -33.18 -20.42 1.68
C HIS A 572 -33.28 -19.89 0.23
N GLU A 573 -34.15 -18.91 0.01
CA GLU A 573 -34.40 -18.35 -1.32
C GLU A 573 -33.68 -17.01 -1.49
N VAL A 574 -32.98 -16.84 -2.62
CA VAL A 574 -32.30 -15.60 -3.01
C VAL A 574 -32.80 -15.18 -4.38
N SER A 575 -33.32 -13.96 -4.47
CA SER A 575 -33.79 -13.37 -5.74
C SER A 575 -32.67 -12.62 -6.44
N LEU A 576 -32.50 -12.92 -7.72
CA LEU A 576 -31.47 -12.36 -8.59
C LEU A 576 -32.11 -11.64 -9.78
N ASP A 577 -31.55 -10.48 -10.13
CA ASP A 577 -31.79 -9.82 -11.41
C ASP A 577 -31.11 -10.60 -12.55
N ALA A 578 -31.45 -10.28 -13.80
CA ALA A 578 -30.74 -10.85 -14.95
C ALA A 578 -29.27 -10.40 -14.97
N PHE A 579 -28.35 -11.35 -15.17
CA PHE A 579 -26.91 -11.12 -15.14
C PHE A 579 -26.19 -11.99 -16.18
N PHE A 580 -24.94 -11.67 -16.45
CA PHE A 580 -24.11 -12.44 -17.37
C PHE A 580 -23.21 -13.39 -16.58
N LEU A 581 -23.15 -14.66 -17.01
CA LEU A 581 -22.23 -15.65 -16.48
C LEU A 581 -21.47 -16.31 -17.64
N SER A 582 -20.17 -16.54 -17.45
CA SER A 582 -19.36 -17.17 -18.49
C SER A 582 -19.87 -18.58 -18.79
N LYS A 583 -20.07 -18.86 -20.09
CA LYS A 583 -20.48 -20.16 -20.62
C LYS A 583 -19.50 -21.26 -20.21
N TYR A 584 -18.23 -20.87 -20.08
CA TYR A 584 -17.07 -21.71 -19.88
C TYR A 584 -16.23 -21.22 -18.70
N GLU A 585 -15.41 -22.11 -18.14
CA GLU A 585 -14.27 -21.69 -17.31
C GLU A 585 -13.28 -20.86 -18.14
N LEU A 586 -12.55 -19.96 -17.48
CA LEU A 586 -11.52 -19.14 -18.12
C LEU A 586 -10.34 -20.02 -18.55
N THR A 587 -9.97 -19.94 -19.83
CA THR A 587 -8.84 -20.72 -20.34
C THR A 587 -7.49 -20.11 -19.97
N GLN A 588 -6.43 -20.92 -20.04
CA GLN A 588 -5.05 -20.46 -19.89
C GLN A 588 -4.68 -19.35 -20.87
N ALA A 589 -5.07 -19.47 -22.14
CA ALA A 589 -4.77 -18.46 -23.14
C ALA A 589 -5.54 -17.14 -22.91
N GLN A 590 -6.79 -17.23 -22.45
CA GLN A 590 -7.56 -16.06 -22.06
C GLN A 590 -6.90 -15.36 -20.87
N TYR A 591 -6.52 -16.08 -19.81
CA TYR A 591 -5.83 -15.49 -18.66
C TYR A 591 -4.47 -14.87 -19.04
N GLU A 592 -3.68 -15.52 -19.90
CA GLU A 592 -2.40 -15.00 -20.38
C GLU A 592 -2.58 -13.71 -21.19
N ARG A 593 -3.65 -13.59 -22.00
CA ARG A 593 -3.98 -12.32 -22.67
C ARG A 593 -4.35 -11.20 -21.70
N LEU A 594 -5.11 -11.51 -20.65
CA LEU A 594 -5.56 -10.51 -19.67
C LEU A 594 -4.41 -10.01 -18.78
N THR A 595 -3.46 -10.89 -18.46
CA THR A 595 -2.42 -10.61 -17.44
C THR A 595 -1.01 -10.48 -17.99
N GLY A 596 -0.75 -10.97 -19.20
CA GLY A 596 0.60 -11.12 -19.77
C GLY A 596 1.37 -12.33 -19.24
N THR A 597 0.77 -13.14 -18.36
CA THR A 597 1.43 -14.29 -17.72
C THR A 597 0.48 -15.49 -17.63
N ASN A 598 1.01 -16.70 -17.68
CA ASN A 598 0.25 -17.92 -17.45
C ASN A 598 0.78 -18.63 -16.19
N PRO A 599 0.00 -18.66 -15.09
CA PRO A 599 0.44 -19.25 -13.83
C PRO A 599 0.36 -20.77 -13.79
N SER A 600 -0.29 -21.41 -14.78
CA SER A 600 -0.63 -22.84 -14.73
C SER A 600 0.61 -23.74 -14.72
N HIS A 601 0.64 -24.71 -13.82
CA HIS A 601 1.79 -25.61 -13.58
C HIS A 601 2.02 -26.48 -14.80
N ARG A 602 0.91 -26.89 -15.41
CA ARG A 602 0.86 -27.97 -16.39
C ARG A 602 1.24 -27.52 -17.80
N ARG A 603 1.72 -26.27 -17.97
CA ARG A 603 2.37 -25.73 -19.18
C ARG A 603 3.74 -26.36 -19.47
N SER A 604 4.40 -26.97 -18.48
CA SER A 604 5.77 -27.50 -18.59
C SER A 604 5.90 -28.55 -19.71
N PRO A 605 7.02 -28.60 -20.45
CA PRO A 605 7.35 -29.70 -21.37
C PRO A 605 7.32 -31.10 -20.74
N ALA A 606 7.40 -31.17 -19.40
CA ALA A 606 7.32 -32.39 -18.60
C ALA A 606 5.94 -32.58 -17.92
N GLY A 607 4.96 -31.71 -18.19
CA GLY A 607 3.58 -31.84 -17.73
C GLY A 607 2.78 -32.82 -18.59
N ALA A 608 1.60 -33.24 -18.12
CA ALA A 608 0.73 -34.16 -18.85
C ALA A 608 0.25 -33.61 -20.21
N TYR A 609 0.23 -32.27 -20.38
CA TYR A 609 -0.24 -31.59 -21.60
C TYR A 609 0.65 -30.38 -21.94
N PRO A 610 1.80 -30.58 -22.59
CA PRO A 610 2.67 -29.47 -22.97
C PRO A 610 1.97 -28.57 -24.00
N GLY A 611 1.74 -27.30 -23.65
CA GLY A 611 1.28 -26.25 -24.56
C GLY A 611 -0.21 -26.28 -24.92
N ALA A 612 -1.10 -26.48 -23.95
CA ALA A 612 -2.53 -26.63 -24.20
C ALA A 612 -3.36 -25.37 -23.85
N PRO A 613 -3.61 -24.45 -24.82
CA PRO A 613 -4.15 -23.10 -24.55
C PRO A 613 -5.62 -23.07 -24.14
N ASN A 614 -6.39 -24.12 -24.43
CA ASN A 614 -7.83 -24.21 -24.20
C ASN A 614 -8.22 -25.02 -22.94
N PHE A 615 -7.25 -25.31 -22.08
CA PHE A 615 -7.49 -25.89 -20.76
C PHE A 615 -7.81 -24.77 -19.76
N PRO A 616 -8.50 -25.07 -18.65
CA PRO A 616 -8.77 -24.07 -17.63
C PRO A 616 -7.46 -23.53 -17.05
N VAL A 617 -7.45 -22.24 -16.71
CA VAL A 617 -6.36 -21.68 -15.91
C VAL A 617 -6.39 -22.29 -14.51
N GLU A 618 -5.22 -22.59 -13.97
CA GLU A 618 -5.03 -23.09 -12.59
C GLU A 618 -3.82 -22.42 -11.93
N GLN A 619 -3.61 -22.67 -10.63
CA GLN A 619 -2.62 -21.95 -9.81
C GLN A 619 -2.85 -20.44 -9.77
N VAL A 620 -4.12 -20.05 -9.68
CA VAL A 620 -4.51 -18.69 -9.38
C VAL A 620 -4.91 -18.58 -7.89
N SER A 621 -4.91 -17.35 -7.38
CA SER A 621 -5.61 -16.98 -6.15
C SER A 621 -6.86 -16.17 -6.49
N ILE A 622 -7.79 -16.00 -5.55
CA ILE A 622 -8.99 -15.19 -5.75
C ILE A 622 -8.58 -13.74 -6.12
N ALA A 623 -7.62 -13.16 -5.42
CA ALA A 623 -7.12 -11.81 -5.68
C ALA A 623 -6.49 -11.67 -7.10
N MET A 624 -5.81 -12.70 -7.58
CA MET A 624 -5.29 -12.76 -8.95
C MET A 624 -6.43 -12.78 -9.97
N SER A 625 -7.43 -13.65 -9.76
CA SER A 625 -8.61 -13.80 -10.61
C SER A 625 -9.38 -12.49 -10.72
N GLU A 626 -9.68 -11.84 -9.60
CA GLU A 626 -10.39 -10.57 -9.59
C GLU A 626 -9.61 -9.46 -10.32
N ARG A 627 -8.29 -9.38 -10.10
CA ARG A 627 -7.45 -8.40 -10.80
C ARG A 627 -7.48 -8.62 -12.31
N ALA A 628 -7.40 -9.87 -12.76
CA ALA A 628 -7.47 -10.20 -14.19
C ALA A 628 -8.83 -9.81 -14.81
N LEU A 629 -9.94 -10.13 -14.13
CA LEU A 629 -11.30 -9.87 -14.63
C LEU A 629 -11.64 -8.37 -14.66
N ARG A 630 -11.22 -7.60 -13.63
CA ARG A 630 -11.45 -6.15 -13.56
C ARG A 630 -10.89 -5.39 -14.76
N ARG A 631 -9.80 -5.88 -15.38
CA ARG A 631 -9.19 -5.27 -16.57
C ARG A 631 -10.13 -5.20 -17.78
N VAL A 632 -11.12 -6.07 -17.83
CA VAL A 632 -12.07 -6.19 -18.95
C VAL A 632 -13.52 -5.98 -18.51
N GLY A 633 -13.74 -5.39 -17.33
CA GLY A 633 -15.09 -5.11 -16.81
C GLY A 633 -15.88 -6.36 -16.44
N LEU A 634 -15.17 -7.43 -16.05
CA LEU A 634 -15.76 -8.66 -15.53
C LEU A 634 -15.45 -8.79 -14.03
N GLU A 635 -16.18 -9.69 -13.37
CA GLU A 635 -16.05 -9.98 -11.94
C GLU A 635 -16.20 -11.48 -11.67
N LEU A 636 -15.90 -11.92 -10.46
CA LEU A 636 -16.31 -13.26 -10.01
C LEU A 636 -17.82 -13.26 -9.69
N PRO A 637 -18.53 -14.37 -9.93
CA PRO A 637 -19.94 -14.49 -9.54
C PRO A 637 -20.08 -14.42 -8.02
N THR A 638 -21.26 -14.03 -7.55
CA THR A 638 -21.66 -14.34 -6.17
C THR A 638 -21.94 -15.83 -6.02
N GLU A 639 -21.91 -16.35 -4.80
CA GLU A 639 -22.28 -17.73 -4.49
C GLU A 639 -23.71 -18.02 -4.97
N ALA A 640 -24.61 -17.03 -4.85
CA ALA A 640 -25.99 -17.12 -5.34
C ALA A 640 -26.08 -17.17 -6.87
N GLN A 641 -25.33 -16.32 -7.57
CA GLN A 641 -25.26 -16.33 -9.03
C GLN A 641 -24.68 -17.64 -9.56
N TRP A 642 -23.62 -18.13 -8.91
CA TRP A 642 -22.99 -19.40 -9.23
C TRP A 642 -23.97 -20.55 -9.06
N GLU A 643 -24.62 -20.66 -7.90
CA GLU A 643 -25.55 -21.75 -7.60
C GLU A 643 -26.79 -21.71 -8.50
N TYR A 644 -27.32 -20.53 -8.80
CA TYR A 644 -28.41 -20.36 -9.76
C TYR A 644 -28.02 -20.86 -11.16
N GLY A 645 -26.85 -20.44 -11.63
CA GLY A 645 -26.28 -20.88 -12.90
C GLY A 645 -26.06 -22.39 -12.93
N ALA A 646 -25.49 -22.95 -11.86
CA ALA A 646 -25.12 -24.35 -11.75
C ALA A 646 -26.35 -25.26 -11.71
N ARG A 647 -27.35 -24.93 -10.88
CA ARG A 647 -28.61 -25.69 -10.79
C ARG A 647 -29.35 -25.67 -12.11
N ALA A 648 -29.44 -24.52 -12.78
CA ALA A 648 -30.23 -24.34 -13.99
C ALA A 648 -31.67 -24.90 -13.88
N GLY A 649 -32.27 -24.80 -12.67
CA GLY A 649 -33.60 -25.34 -12.34
C GLY A 649 -33.63 -26.77 -11.79
N ALA A 650 -32.50 -27.48 -11.75
CA ALA A 650 -32.41 -28.83 -11.17
C ALA A 650 -32.54 -28.80 -9.63
N PRO A 651 -33.39 -29.64 -9.03
CA PRO A 651 -33.58 -29.72 -7.58
C PRO A 651 -32.60 -30.69 -6.89
N THR A 652 -31.77 -31.38 -7.66
CA THR A 652 -30.87 -32.45 -7.19
C THR A 652 -29.48 -31.90 -6.80
N PRO A 653 -28.66 -32.68 -6.08
CA PRO A 653 -27.29 -32.29 -5.72
C PRO A 653 -26.39 -31.95 -6.91
N TYR A 654 -26.61 -32.62 -8.05
CA TYR A 654 -25.98 -32.31 -9.34
C TYR A 654 -27.06 -31.91 -10.35
N TRP A 655 -26.70 -31.12 -11.36
CA TRP A 655 -27.68 -30.72 -12.37
C TRP A 655 -28.11 -31.90 -13.27
N CYS A 656 -27.28 -32.95 -13.35
CA CYS A 656 -27.51 -34.15 -14.16
C CYS A 656 -28.20 -35.29 -13.39
N GLY A 657 -28.35 -35.21 -12.07
CA GLY A 657 -29.00 -36.26 -11.28
C GLY A 657 -28.73 -36.19 -9.78
N ALA A 658 -29.20 -37.22 -9.07
CA ALA A 658 -29.22 -37.27 -7.62
C ALA A 658 -27.95 -37.87 -6.99
N ASP A 659 -27.13 -38.56 -7.79
CA ASP A 659 -25.96 -39.31 -7.35
C ASP A 659 -24.77 -39.08 -8.28
N ALA A 660 -23.59 -39.48 -7.83
CA ALA A 660 -22.36 -39.28 -8.57
C ALA A 660 -22.27 -40.10 -9.87
N ALA A 661 -22.96 -41.25 -9.96
CA ALA A 661 -23.04 -42.03 -11.20
C ALA A 661 -23.68 -41.23 -12.34
N SER A 662 -24.66 -40.38 -12.03
CA SER A 662 -25.28 -39.47 -13.01
C SER A 662 -24.31 -38.49 -13.66
N ILE A 663 -23.18 -38.17 -13.01
CA ILE A 663 -22.14 -37.31 -13.58
C ILE A 663 -21.47 -38.01 -14.76
N GLY A 664 -21.06 -39.27 -14.55
CA GLY A 664 -20.41 -40.08 -15.58
C GLY A 664 -21.35 -40.44 -16.73
N GLU A 665 -22.60 -40.79 -16.44
CA GLU A 665 -23.61 -41.12 -17.46
C GLU A 665 -23.93 -39.93 -18.38
N ALA A 666 -23.95 -38.72 -17.82
CA ALA A 666 -24.20 -37.50 -18.59
C ALA A 666 -22.93 -36.91 -19.23
N GLY A 667 -21.73 -37.41 -18.88
CA GLY A 667 -20.46 -36.76 -19.23
C GLY A 667 -20.38 -35.31 -18.74
N ALA A 668 -20.95 -35.07 -17.55
CA ALA A 668 -21.29 -33.74 -17.03
C ALA A 668 -20.17 -33.09 -16.22
N GLY A 669 -19.17 -33.86 -15.80
CA GLY A 669 -18.14 -33.38 -14.88
C GLY A 669 -16.80 -34.08 -15.01
N ASN A 670 -15.79 -33.49 -14.40
CA ASN A 670 -14.43 -34.01 -14.32
C ASN A 670 -13.94 -33.96 -12.86
N VAL A 671 -13.98 -35.10 -12.18
CA VAL A 671 -13.71 -35.22 -10.75
C VAL A 671 -12.71 -36.35 -10.52
N LEU A 672 -12.21 -36.51 -9.30
CA LEU A 672 -11.31 -37.63 -9.00
C LEU A 672 -12.05 -38.97 -9.16
N ASP A 673 -11.70 -39.73 -10.19
CA ASP A 673 -12.44 -40.89 -10.68
C ASP A 673 -11.55 -42.16 -10.86
N ALA A 674 -12.10 -43.18 -11.54
CA ALA A 674 -11.35 -44.39 -11.91
C ALA A 674 -10.23 -44.13 -12.93
N THR A 675 -10.34 -43.09 -13.78
CA THR A 675 -9.35 -42.71 -14.79
C THR A 675 -8.06 -42.24 -14.12
N ALA A 676 -8.15 -41.32 -13.15
CA ALA A 676 -7.01 -40.82 -12.40
C ALA A 676 -6.28 -41.93 -11.61
N LYS A 677 -7.00 -42.95 -11.16
CA LYS A 677 -6.46 -44.13 -10.45
C LYS A 677 -5.68 -45.08 -11.35
N ALA A 678 -6.06 -45.19 -12.62
CA ALA A 678 -5.43 -46.11 -13.57
C ALA A 678 -4.05 -45.64 -14.03
N GLU A 679 -3.72 -44.35 -13.85
CA GLU A 679 -2.47 -43.76 -14.33
C GLU A 679 -1.29 -44.01 -13.36
N PRO A 680 -0.17 -44.61 -13.82
CA PRO A 680 0.98 -44.89 -12.97
C PRO A 680 1.62 -43.63 -12.36
N GLY A 681 1.68 -43.57 -11.03
CA GLY A 681 2.35 -42.48 -10.28
C GLY A 681 1.42 -41.46 -9.65
N THR A 682 0.10 -41.57 -9.85
CA THR A 682 -0.90 -40.82 -9.08
C THR A 682 -1.03 -41.44 -7.67
N LYS A 683 -0.75 -40.64 -6.62
CA LYS A 683 -1.06 -41.05 -5.25
C LYS A 683 -2.54 -40.78 -5.01
N THR A 684 -3.40 -41.76 -5.27
CA THR A 684 -4.83 -41.63 -4.98
C THR A 684 -5.06 -41.71 -3.47
N TRP A 685 -5.70 -40.68 -2.92
CA TRP A 685 -6.11 -40.62 -1.52
C TRP A 685 -7.54 -41.17 -1.42
N GLY A 686 -7.73 -42.49 -1.30
CA GLY A 686 -9.06 -43.08 -1.02
C GLY A 686 -9.55 -44.17 -2.00
N ASN A 687 -10.71 -44.75 -1.67
CA ASN A 687 -11.48 -45.66 -2.53
C ASN A 687 -12.51 -44.82 -3.30
N HIS A 688 -12.33 -44.66 -4.61
CA HIS A 688 -13.15 -43.79 -5.47
C HIS A 688 -14.01 -44.60 -6.44
N GLU A 689 -15.07 -43.99 -6.94
CA GLU A 689 -16.19 -44.59 -7.68
C GLU A 689 -15.84 -45.30 -8.99
N ASP A 690 -16.81 -46.07 -9.50
CA ASP A 690 -16.68 -46.94 -10.67
C ASP A 690 -16.82 -46.23 -12.04
N PHE A 691 -17.13 -44.92 -12.08
CA PHE A 691 -17.27 -44.18 -13.34
C PHE A 691 -15.94 -43.58 -13.83
N ALA A 692 -15.85 -43.37 -15.14
CA ALA A 692 -14.66 -42.85 -15.81
C ALA A 692 -15.04 -41.65 -16.70
N ASP A 693 -14.55 -40.45 -16.36
CA ASP A 693 -14.74 -39.23 -17.15
C ASP A 693 -13.76 -39.13 -18.35
N GLY A 694 -12.71 -39.96 -18.34
CA GLY A 694 -11.72 -40.05 -19.41
C GLY A 694 -10.58 -39.04 -19.30
N PHE A 695 -10.49 -38.27 -18.22
CA PHE A 695 -9.44 -37.28 -17.97
C PHE A 695 -8.67 -37.61 -16.69
N VAL A 696 -7.33 -37.60 -16.78
CA VAL A 696 -6.48 -37.85 -15.59
C VAL A 696 -6.33 -36.60 -14.72
N VAL A 697 -6.51 -35.42 -15.33
CA VAL A 697 -6.33 -34.12 -14.69
C VAL A 697 -7.50 -33.22 -15.13
N THR A 698 -7.25 -32.08 -15.76
CA THR A 698 -8.29 -31.19 -16.30
C THR A 698 -8.74 -31.67 -17.68
N ALA A 699 -10.00 -31.45 -18.02
CA ALA A 699 -10.51 -31.55 -19.37
C ALA A 699 -10.30 -30.22 -20.13
N PRO A 700 -10.17 -30.23 -21.47
CA PRO A 700 -10.29 -29.01 -22.27
C PRO A 700 -11.63 -28.34 -21.99
N VAL A 701 -11.61 -27.02 -21.86
CA VAL A 701 -12.80 -26.22 -21.55
C VAL A 701 -13.88 -26.43 -22.61
N GLY A 702 -15.13 -26.59 -22.17
CA GLY A 702 -16.29 -26.82 -23.03
C GLY A 702 -16.44 -28.26 -23.54
N ARG A 703 -15.59 -29.20 -23.10
CA ARG A 703 -15.66 -30.60 -23.51
C ARG A 703 -16.76 -31.38 -22.78
N LEU A 704 -17.06 -31.00 -21.54
CA LEU A 704 -18.10 -31.61 -20.71
C LEU A 704 -19.49 -31.16 -21.18
N SER A 705 -20.50 -31.98 -20.92
CA SER A 705 -21.89 -31.68 -21.30
C SER A 705 -22.41 -30.40 -20.63
N PRO A 706 -23.15 -29.54 -21.35
CA PRO A 706 -23.72 -28.34 -20.75
C PRO A 706 -24.97 -28.66 -19.91
N ASN A 707 -25.25 -27.81 -18.92
CA ASN A 707 -26.52 -27.84 -18.18
C ASN A 707 -27.66 -27.15 -18.96
N ALA A 708 -28.86 -27.06 -18.37
CA ALA A 708 -30.05 -26.48 -19.03
C ALA A 708 -29.96 -24.97 -19.34
N PHE A 709 -28.95 -24.27 -18.83
CA PHE A 709 -28.64 -22.88 -19.18
C PHE A 709 -27.50 -22.78 -20.21
N GLY A 710 -27.01 -23.92 -20.72
CA GLY A 710 -25.95 -23.95 -21.72
C GLY A 710 -24.55 -23.72 -21.13
N LEU A 711 -24.40 -23.80 -19.79
CA LEU A 711 -23.13 -23.64 -19.10
C LEU A 711 -22.38 -24.97 -19.05
N HIS A 712 -21.10 -24.94 -19.40
CA HIS A 712 -20.20 -26.10 -19.36
C HIS A 712 -19.30 -26.05 -18.13
N ASP A 713 -18.67 -27.19 -17.82
CA ASP A 713 -17.61 -27.32 -16.81
C ASP A 713 -18.08 -26.87 -15.41
N VAL A 714 -19.35 -27.12 -15.08
CA VAL A 714 -19.99 -26.69 -13.82
C VAL A 714 -19.71 -27.69 -12.67
N ILE A 715 -19.40 -28.95 -13.02
CA ILE A 715 -19.11 -30.02 -12.07
C ILE A 715 -17.65 -30.43 -12.25
N GLY A 716 -16.81 -30.12 -11.27
CA GLY A 716 -15.40 -30.46 -11.28
C GLY A 716 -14.57 -29.58 -12.21
N ASN A 717 -13.59 -30.19 -12.88
CA ASN A 717 -12.49 -29.54 -13.58
C ASN A 717 -11.65 -28.68 -12.63
N VAL A 718 -12.01 -27.44 -12.32
CA VAL A 718 -11.33 -26.62 -11.32
C VAL A 718 -12.32 -25.97 -10.37
N TRP A 719 -11.88 -25.71 -9.13
CA TRP A 719 -12.68 -24.95 -8.19
C TRP A 719 -12.94 -23.55 -8.75
N GLU A 720 -14.15 -23.05 -8.53
CA GLU A 720 -14.56 -21.73 -8.99
C GLU A 720 -14.78 -20.78 -7.80
N PRO A 721 -13.97 -19.72 -7.65
CA PRO A 721 -14.13 -18.79 -6.55
C PRO A 721 -15.32 -17.86 -6.76
N CYS A 722 -16.03 -17.60 -5.68
CA CYS A 722 -17.08 -16.58 -5.58
C CYS A 722 -16.54 -15.38 -4.81
N ARG A 723 -17.09 -14.19 -5.07
CA ARG A 723 -16.61 -12.94 -4.43
C ARG A 723 -17.16 -12.68 -3.02
N ASP A 724 -18.08 -13.50 -2.55
CA ASP A 724 -18.69 -13.36 -1.22
C ASP A 724 -17.67 -13.55 -0.09
N ASP A 725 -17.94 -12.96 1.06
CA ASP A 725 -17.22 -13.32 2.29
C ASP A 725 -17.69 -14.70 2.77
N PHE A 726 -16.74 -15.55 3.15
CA PHE A 726 -17.09 -16.84 3.74
C PHE A 726 -17.56 -16.67 5.19
N LEU A 727 -18.87 -16.57 5.38
CA LEU A 727 -19.49 -16.48 6.71
C LEU A 727 -20.03 -17.84 7.17
N THR A 728 -19.90 -18.10 8.48
CA THR A 728 -20.58 -19.20 9.19
C THR A 728 -21.85 -18.65 9.87
N GLY A 729 -23.02 -19.24 9.59
CA GLY A 729 -24.31 -18.78 10.12
C GLY A 729 -25.20 -17.98 9.14
N PRO A 730 -26.25 -17.29 9.64
CA PRO A 730 -27.24 -16.59 8.83
C PRO A 730 -26.61 -15.47 7.98
N ARG A 731 -27.05 -15.35 6.72
CA ARG A 731 -26.48 -14.44 5.72
C ARG A 731 -27.56 -13.48 5.22
N GLU A 732 -27.23 -12.21 5.16
CA GLU A 732 -28.05 -11.24 4.46
C GLU A 732 -27.54 -11.12 3.03
N HIS A 733 -28.39 -11.45 2.06
CA HIS A 733 -28.05 -11.39 0.65
C HIS A 733 -28.45 -10.03 0.09
N ARG A 734 -27.48 -9.36 -0.55
CA ARG A 734 -27.75 -8.10 -1.22
C ARG A 734 -28.81 -8.28 -2.31
N PRO A 735 -29.87 -7.46 -2.36
CA PRO A 735 -30.88 -7.55 -3.41
C PRO A 735 -30.28 -7.42 -4.81
N GLY A 736 -30.75 -8.27 -5.74
CA GLY A 736 -30.40 -8.22 -7.16
C GLY A 736 -29.23 -9.12 -7.55
N ASP A 737 -28.16 -9.21 -6.76
CA ASP A 737 -27.01 -10.08 -7.07
C ASP A 737 -26.70 -11.13 -6.00
N GLY A 738 -27.34 -11.05 -4.84
CA GLY A 738 -27.19 -12.01 -3.77
C GLY A 738 -25.83 -11.99 -3.09
N LEU A 739 -25.03 -10.92 -3.24
CA LEU A 739 -23.72 -10.84 -2.59
C LEU A 739 -23.88 -10.83 -1.06
N VAL A 740 -23.05 -11.60 -0.39
CA VAL A 740 -22.89 -11.58 1.07
C VAL A 740 -21.59 -10.85 1.43
N GLU A 741 -21.73 -9.75 2.17
CA GLU A 741 -20.63 -8.95 2.73
C GLU A 741 -20.80 -8.95 4.26
N GLY A 742 -19.74 -9.23 5.02
CA GLY A 742 -19.85 -9.26 6.48
C GLY A 742 -18.54 -8.94 7.23
N ASP A 743 -18.68 -8.43 8.45
CA ASP A 743 -17.58 -8.33 9.40
C ASP A 743 -17.16 -9.75 9.81
N THR A 744 -16.20 -10.29 9.08
CA THR A 744 -15.60 -11.59 9.33
C THR A 744 -15.06 -11.69 10.77
N VAL A 745 -15.28 -12.83 11.42
CA VAL A 745 -14.82 -13.05 12.80
C VAL A 745 -13.29 -13.01 12.83
N ALA A 746 -12.70 -12.36 13.83
CA ALA A 746 -11.25 -12.25 14.02
C ALA A 746 -10.53 -13.61 13.83
N GLY A 747 -9.81 -13.76 12.72
CA GLY A 747 -9.12 -14.99 12.31
C GLY A 747 -9.55 -15.58 10.97
N GLU A 748 -10.71 -15.21 10.43
CA GLU A 748 -11.22 -15.65 9.11
C GLU A 748 -11.38 -14.49 8.12
N GLU A 749 -10.75 -13.34 8.38
CA GLU A 749 -10.95 -12.04 7.70
C GLU A 749 -10.60 -11.96 6.20
N ASN A 750 -10.41 -13.09 5.51
CA ASN A 750 -9.98 -13.10 4.11
C ASN A 750 -10.35 -14.38 3.34
N TYR A 751 -11.35 -15.14 3.80
CA TYR A 751 -11.78 -16.38 3.13
C TYR A 751 -12.99 -16.13 2.23
N HIS A 752 -12.97 -16.71 1.03
CA HIS A 752 -14.07 -16.68 0.08
C HIS A 752 -14.56 -18.10 -0.23
N PRO A 753 -15.86 -18.28 -0.54
CA PRO A 753 -16.36 -19.57 -0.97
C PRO A 753 -15.79 -19.97 -2.33
N ILE A 754 -15.45 -21.24 -2.46
CA ILE A 754 -15.12 -21.90 -3.73
C ILE A 754 -16.14 -23.01 -3.97
N LYS A 755 -16.57 -23.15 -5.22
CA LYS A 755 -17.70 -24.00 -5.63
C LYS A 755 -17.33 -24.93 -6.78
N GLY A 756 -18.10 -26.01 -6.96
CA GLY A 756 -18.02 -26.89 -8.14
C GLY A 756 -17.10 -28.09 -8.04
N GLY A 757 -16.18 -28.16 -7.07
CA GLY A 757 -15.20 -29.26 -6.99
C GLY A 757 -14.05 -29.10 -7.98
N SER A 758 -13.22 -30.14 -8.15
CA SER A 758 -12.15 -30.16 -9.15
C SER A 758 -11.74 -31.59 -9.49
N PHE A 759 -10.85 -31.77 -10.47
CA PHE A 759 -10.29 -33.08 -10.83
C PHE A 759 -9.50 -33.78 -9.70
N THR A 760 -9.17 -33.09 -8.60
CA THR A 760 -8.52 -33.71 -7.42
C THR A 760 -9.48 -34.05 -6.30
N ASN A 761 -10.77 -33.76 -6.46
CA ASN A 761 -11.81 -33.97 -5.45
C ASN A 761 -12.83 -35.01 -5.93
N ASP A 762 -13.37 -35.77 -5.01
CA ASP A 762 -14.47 -36.70 -5.28
C ASP A 762 -15.78 -35.98 -5.67
N ALA A 763 -16.76 -36.77 -6.11
CA ALA A 763 -18.07 -36.25 -6.48
C ALA A 763 -18.79 -35.56 -5.31
N TYR A 764 -18.54 -35.96 -4.06
CA TYR A 764 -19.09 -35.30 -2.87
C TYR A 764 -18.77 -33.80 -2.85
N SER A 765 -17.52 -33.45 -3.16
CA SER A 765 -17.06 -32.06 -3.18
C SER A 765 -17.61 -31.25 -4.36
N ALA A 766 -18.14 -31.92 -5.40
CA ALA A 766 -18.69 -31.31 -6.61
C ALA A 766 -20.21 -31.09 -6.55
N ARG A 767 -20.87 -31.44 -5.42
CA ARG A 767 -22.29 -31.13 -5.20
C ARG A 767 -22.49 -29.62 -5.26
N ILE A 768 -23.57 -29.18 -5.90
CA ILE A 768 -23.83 -27.76 -6.19
C ILE A 768 -23.94 -26.92 -4.89
N ALA A 769 -24.54 -27.48 -3.85
CA ALA A 769 -24.68 -26.83 -2.55
C ALA A 769 -23.37 -26.82 -1.75
N ASN A 770 -22.45 -27.76 -2.01
CA ASN A 770 -21.18 -27.85 -1.29
C ASN A 770 -20.40 -26.54 -1.42
N ARG A 771 -19.85 -26.07 -0.31
CA ARG A 771 -19.04 -24.86 -0.26
C ARG A 771 -17.77 -25.14 0.52
N ASN A 772 -16.63 -24.91 -0.11
CA ASN A 772 -15.35 -24.90 0.55
C ASN A 772 -14.85 -23.45 0.63
N ARG A 773 -13.72 -23.20 1.29
CA ARG A 773 -13.18 -21.85 1.45
C ARG A 773 -11.70 -21.79 1.10
N ASN A 774 -11.30 -20.68 0.50
CA ASN A 774 -9.90 -20.38 0.28
C ASN A 774 -9.58 -18.94 0.65
N ALA A 775 -8.36 -18.69 1.13
CA ALA A 775 -7.92 -17.34 1.46
C ALA A 775 -7.66 -16.55 0.17
N ALA A 776 -7.96 -15.24 0.15
CA ALA A 776 -7.93 -14.45 -1.07
C ALA A 776 -6.57 -14.47 -1.80
N ASP A 777 -5.47 -14.51 -1.04
CA ASP A 777 -4.09 -14.53 -1.56
C ASP A 777 -3.52 -15.95 -1.73
N ALA A 778 -4.22 -16.99 -1.28
CA ALA A 778 -3.71 -18.35 -1.35
C ALA A 778 -3.87 -18.94 -2.76
N VAL A 779 -2.75 -19.34 -3.36
CA VAL A 779 -2.70 -20.02 -4.66
C VAL A 779 -2.96 -21.51 -4.46
N LEU A 780 -3.90 -22.07 -5.23
CA LEU A 780 -4.24 -23.50 -5.21
C LEU A 780 -4.03 -24.14 -6.58
N LEU A 781 -3.53 -25.38 -6.59
CA LEU A 781 -3.18 -26.15 -7.80
C LEU A 781 -4.37 -26.45 -8.74
N ASN A 782 -5.58 -26.35 -8.20
CA ASN A 782 -6.84 -26.77 -8.81
C ASN A 782 -7.92 -25.68 -8.70
N LEU A 783 -7.54 -24.44 -8.37
CA LEU A 783 -8.45 -23.29 -8.39
C LEU A 783 -8.33 -22.60 -9.75
N GLY A 784 -9.47 -22.38 -10.40
CA GLY A 784 -9.58 -21.67 -11.67
C GLY A 784 -10.45 -20.43 -11.54
N VAL A 785 -11.15 -20.08 -12.62
CA VAL A 785 -11.93 -18.84 -12.71
C VAL A 785 -13.14 -19.04 -13.59
N ARG A 786 -14.33 -18.70 -13.08
CA ARG A 786 -15.52 -18.45 -13.91
C ARG A 786 -15.87 -16.97 -13.88
N PRO A 787 -15.77 -16.26 -15.00
CA PRO A 787 -16.18 -14.86 -15.08
C PRO A 787 -17.70 -14.66 -14.98
N ALA A 788 -18.12 -13.54 -14.41
CA ALA A 788 -19.47 -13.00 -14.42
C ALA A 788 -19.44 -11.50 -14.74
N ARG A 789 -20.61 -10.93 -15.03
CA ARG A 789 -20.77 -9.47 -15.19
C ARG A 789 -22.19 -9.05 -14.84
N ARG A 790 -22.32 -7.94 -14.11
CA ARG A 790 -23.62 -7.29 -13.87
C ARG A 790 -24.11 -6.59 -15.12
N ARG A 791 -25.43 -6.62 -15.33
CA ARG A 791 -26.08 -5.82 -16.36
C ARG A 791 -26.08 -4.34 -15.96
N GLU A 792 -25.70 -3.46 -16.89
CA GLU A 792 -25.84 -2.02 -16.75
C GLU A 792 -27.31 -1.61 -16.93
N SER A 793 -27.85 -0.79 -16.02
CA SER A 793 -29.19 -0.21 -16.11
C SER A 793 -29.14 1.22 -16.67
N ASN A 794 -30.25 1.67 -17.29
CA ASN A 794 -30.37 3.01 -17.89
C ASN A 794 -30.21 4.19 -16.90
N SER A 795 -30.12 3.96 -15.59
CA SER A 795 -30.18 5.01 -14.56
C SER A 795 -28.84 5.69 -14.22
N CYS A 796 -27.72 5.36 -14.87
CA CYS A 796 -26.41 5.96 -14.54
C CYS A 796 -25.72 6.74 -15.68
N GLY A 797 -26.39 6.97 -16.82
CA GLY A 797 -25.71 7.49 -18.02
C GLY A 797 -25.92 8.98 -18.37
N ALA A 798 -26.56 9.79 -17.52
CA ALA A 798 -26.93 11.16 -17.95
C ALA A 798 -26.61 12.32 -17.00
N ASP A 799 -26.46 12.12 -15.67
CA ASP A 799 -26.38 13.28 -14.74
C ASP A 799 -25.21 13.26 -13.74
N SER A 800 -24.15 12.50 -14.02
CA SER A 800 -22.89 12.64 -13.26
C SER A 800 -21.65 12.36 -14.12
N HIS A 801 -21.55 13.05 -15.26
CA HIS A 801 -20.39 13.00 -16.14
C HIS A 801 -19.72 14.37 -16.24
#